data_AF-A0A6N7GVN2-F1
#
_entry.id   AF-A0A6N7GVN2-F1
#
_cell.length_a   1.000
_cell.length_b   1.000
_cell.length_c   1.000
_cell.angle_alpha   90.00
_cell.angle_beta   90.00
_cell.angle_gamma   90.00
#
_symmetry.space_group_name_H-M   'P 1'
#
loop_
_entity.id
_entity.type
_entity.pdbx_description
1 polymer ?
#
loop_
_entity_poly.entity_id
_entity_poly.type
_entity_poly.pdbx_seq_one_letter_code
_entity_poly.pdbx_strand_id
1 'polypeptide(L)'
;MKTRRFAPLFWTQFLSAFSDNFLKNALVFLLLFKIGGPQAEALITTAAAVFISPFFFLSALGGEMADRFDKAWVAQRLKLVEIGVAFLAVLGFFLHSVPILFIALFLFGVIAALFGPIKYGILPDHLQRSELPAGNALVEGATFIAILLGTIVGGLAARGGGDPAFFALLMIVFSLLCWISSLFIPPTGQAAPNLPVRANIAASTYDMVKRLRQDPRIFWGALVTCWFWVVGAVALSLLPALVKNVLGGIEEVVTLCLAIFSVAIAVGSGLAAWLAAGRIILLPTVIGATLLGIFSFDLGFATWGLVPAADGRGIAAVFGSLRGIRIGIDLAGLAIAGGLFIVPVFAAVQSWAGVDRRARVVAGVNILNAAAMTLSTAAIALLQLAGATTPMLFMLLGLASIGIAYVIGRTMPASALSDALSIIYRALFRIEVVGLDNLHKAGPNVIIALNHVSFLDAGLAMSLRSRKPVFAIDVGIARMWWVKPFLKLTEALPLDPTRPMAVRTLIDAVKSGKALIIFPEGRITVTGSLMKVYDGAAMIADKADAEVVPVRIEGLEQTPFSRLSRNQVRRKWFPKVKVTVLEPVKLAVDPALKGRKRRQAAGAALYGIMSDLVFRTTSTDRTVIQAVIEAAEHHGQKRVAIEDPVTGAMTYKRLLTAASVLGTKLMPLAPESRPIGVMLPNANGAIVTVLGLMSAGRVPAMINFTAGATNILAGCRAAEISTIVTSRAFIEKGRLDNLAAALSAKLSVVYLEDLRPTITLSDKIRGLLNRNKPLVERKPDDWAAILFTSGSEGVPKGVVLSHRNMLANAAQAAARIDFGRQDKVFNVLPVFHSFGLTVGAMLPLVSGVPIYLYPSPLHYRTVSELIYGVNATIMFGTDTFLNGYARVAHPYDFRSLRYILAGAEPVKESTRRIYMEKFGLRILEGYGVTETAPALALNTPMFNKFGTVGRILPGMEARLEKVEGVEEGGRLFVRGPNVMLGYLKAERPGVLEPPTEGWHDTGDIVTIDEQGFVTIRGRAKRFAKVGGEMISLAAVEMLASELWPNAPSAVVAVPDARKGERLILVTQQKDATRSQFIAFARERHASELMIPAEIMILDKMPMLGSGKVDLISLNKLVQEQMAAKQPVAV
;
A
#
# COMPACT_ATOMS: atom_id res chain seq x y z
N MET A 1 -8.84 -17.44 10.95
CA MET A 1 -9.95 -18.40 11.15
C MET A 1 -10.90 -18.53 9.94
N LYS A 2 -11.18 -17.48 9.14
CA LYS A 2 -12.10 -17.59 7.96
C LYS A 2 -11.48 -18.18 6.68
N THR A 3 -10.17 -18.40 6.63
CA THR A 3 -9.47 -18.91 5.45
C THR A 3 -9.52 -20.45 5.42
N ARG A 4 -9.97 -21.03 4.29
CA ARG A 4 -10.07 -22.49 4.07
C ARG A 4 -8.73 -23.24 4.25
N ARG A 5 -7.60 -22.54 4.26
CA ARG A 5 -6.23 -23.11 4.35
C ARG A 5 -5.80 -23.53 5.76
N PHE A 6 -6.40 -22.98 6.82
CA PHE A 6 -5.95 -23.18 8.21
C PHE A 6 -7.01 -23.73 9.17
N ALA A 7 -8.29 -23.35 8.99
CA ALA A 7 -9.35 -23.73 9.93
C ALA A 7 -9.49 -25.25 10.18
N PRO A 8 -9.36 -26.14 9.16
CA PRO A 8 -9.44 -27.59 9.37
C PRO A 8 -8.35 -28.15 10.30
N LEU A 9 -7.12 -27.66 10.19
CA LEU A 9 -6.01 -28.08 11.05
C LEU A 9 -6.23 -27.64 12.50
N PHE A 10 -6.71 -26.40 12.69
CA PHE A 10 -7.04 -25.86 14.01
C PHE A 10 -8.05 -26.73 14.76
N TRP A 11 -9.17 -27.08 14.10
CA TRP A 11 -10.22 -27.89 14.72
C TRP A 11 -9.77 -29.33 14.95
N THR A 12 -9.01 -29.92 14.03
CA THR A 12 -8.42 -31.27 14.22
C THR A 12 -7.54 -31.31 15.46
N GLN A 13 -6.70 -30.29 15.68
CA GLN A 13 -5.86 -30.22 16.88
C GLN A 13 -6.68 -30.01 18.16
N PHE A 14 -7.66 -29.11 18.12
CA PHE A 14 -8.53 -28.83 19.27
C PHE A 14 -9.26 -30.10 19.73
N LEU A 15 -9.89 -30.81 18.79
CA LEU A 15 -10.67 -32.01 19.07
C LEU A 15 -9.78 -33.16 19.53
N SER A 16 -8.61 -33.35 18.90
CA SER A 16 -7.62 -34.35 19.33
C SER A 16 -7.16 -34.10 20.76
N ALA A 17 -6.72 -32.87 21.08
CA ALA A 17 -6.24 -32.52 22.41
C ALA A 17 -7.34 -32.62 23.47
N PHE A 18 -8.59 -32.33 23.09
CA PHE A 18 -9.74 -32.50 23.97
C PHE A 18 -9.96 -33.99 24.29
N SER A 19 -10.02 -34.87 23.29
CA SER A 19 -10.20 -36.32 23.49
C SER A 19 -9.12 -36.93 24.39
N ASP A 20 -7.85 -36.56 24.15
CA ASP A 20 -6.70 -37.02 24.96
C ASP A 20 -6.88 -36.69 26.44
N ASN A 21 -7.22 -35.43 26.74
CA ASN A 21 -7.35 -34.94 28.11
C ASN A 21 -8.67 -35.37 28.76
N PHE A 22 -9.73 -35.53 27.97
CA PHE A 22 -10.99 -36.07 28.45
C PHE A 22 -10.82 -37.52 28.94
N LEU A 23 -10.19 -38.40 28.14
CA LEU A 23 -9.92 -39.78 28.54
C LEU A 23 -9.03 -39.84 29.79
N LYS A 24 -7.92 -39.10 29.78
CA LYS A 24 -6.97 -39.08 30.90
C LYS A 24 -7.65 -38.66 32.19
N ASN A 25 -8.39 -37.54 32.18
CA ASN A 25 -9.05 -37.06 33.39
C ASN A 25 -10.19 -37.97 33.82
N ALA A 26 -10.98 -38.52 32.89
CA ALA A 26 -12.02 -39.50 33.21
C ALA A 26 -11.44 -40.76 33.89
N LEU A 27 -10.27 -41.25 33.44
CA LEU A 27 -9.55 -42.33 34.11
C LEU A 27 -9.08 -41.92 35.51
N VAL A 28 -8.47 -40.74 35.66
CA VAL A 28 -8.03 -40.20 36.97
C VAL A 28 -9.19 -40.15 37.96
N PHE A 29 -10.36 -39.67 37.53
CA PHE A 29 -11.57 -39.64 38.36
C PHE A 29 -12.06 -41.02 38.74
N LEU A 30 -12.08 -41.97 37.80
CA LEU A 30 -12.45 -43.36 38.09
C LEU A 30 -11.51 -43.99 39.13
N LEU A 31 -10.20 -43.73 39.04
CA LEU A 31 -9.21 -44.19 40.01
C LEU A 31 -9.42 -43.56 41.40
N LEU A 32 -9.68 -42.25 41.45
CA LEU A 32 -9.92 -41.52 42.71
C LEU A 32 -11.18 -42.00 43.44
N PHE A 33 -12.29 -42.19 42.73
CA PHE A 33 -13.58 -42.48 43.34
C PHE A 33 -13.88 -43.98 43.54
N LYS A 34 -13.33 -44.90 42.73
CA LYS A 34 -13.57 -46.35 42.89
C LYS A 34 -12.48 -47.10 43.65
N ILE A 35 -11.20 -46.71 43.54
CA ILE A 35 -10.10 -47.41 44.21
C ILE A 35 -9.79 -46.75 45.55
N GLY A 36 -9.66 -45.42 45.57
CA GLY A 36 -9.34 -44.65 46.77
C GLY A 36 -7.95 -44.96 47.37
N GLY A 37 -7.47 -44.07 48.24
CA GLY A 37 -6.22 -44.27 48.99
C GLY A 37 -4.90 -44.14 48.20
N PRO A 38 -3.75 -44.48 48.81
CA PRO A 38 -2.41 -44.23 48.23
C PRO A 38 -2.14 -44.94 46.90
N GLN A 39 -2.81 -46.08 46.66
CA GLN A 39 -2.71 -46.81 45.39
C GLN A 39 -3.31 -46.02 44.21
N ALA A 40 -4.37 -45.24 44.44
CA ALA A 40 -4.96 -44.39 43.41
C ALA A 40 -4.01 -43.26 42.98
N GLU A 41 -3.30 -42.62 43.93
CA GLU A 41 -2.33 -41.56 43.65
C GLU A 41 -1.15 -42.05 42.78
N ALA A 42 -0.66 -43.26 43.06
CA ALA A 42 0.39 -43.90 42.26
C ALA A 42 -0.10 -44.21 40.82
N LEU A 43 -1.33 -44.71 40.67
CA LEU A 43 -1.93 -45.01 39.36
C LEU A 43 -2.19 -43.73 38.54
N ILE A 44 -2.58 -42.62 39.16
CA ILE A 44 -2.76 -41.32 38.49
C ILE A 44 -1.44 -40.80 37.91
N THR A 45 -0.36 -40.89 38.69
CA THR A 45 0.99 -40.52 38.23
C THR A 45 1.43 -41.43 37.08
N THR A 46 1.14 -42.72 37.19
CA THR A 46 1.42 -43.71 36.15
C THR A 46 0.64 -43.43 34.86
N ALA A 47 -0.62 -43.00 34.95
CA ALA A 47 -1.42 -42.65 33.78
C ALA A 47 -0.81 -41.49 32.97
N ALA A 48 -0.29 -40.46 33.65
CA ALA A 48 0.44 -39.38 32.99
C ALA A 48 1.73 -39.87 32.30
N ALA A 49 2.49 -40.75 32.95
CA ALA A 49 3.70 -41.33 32.38
C ALA A 49 3.40 -42.23 31.17
N VAL A 50 2.36 -43.08 31.26
CA VAL A 50 1.92 -43.97 30.17
C VAL A 50 1.50 -43.17 28.94
N PHE A 51 0.76 -42.08 29.12
CA PHE A 51 0.36 -41.20 28.02
C PHE A 51 1.53 -40.49 27.34
N ILE A 52 2.55 -40.06 28.11
CA ILE A 52 3.71 -39.32 27.58
C ILE A 52 4.77 -40.25 26.97
N SER A 53 4.91 -41.47 27.48
CA SER A 53 5.96 -42.41 27.07
C SER A 53 6.10 -42.62 25.55
N PRO A 54 5.03 -42.71 24.73
CA PRO A 54 5.16 -42.91 23.29
C PRO A 54 5.91 -41.78 22.57
N PHE A 55 5.90 -40.56 23.11
CA PHE A 55 6.62 -39.42 22.51
C PHE A 55 8.14 -39.63 22.50
N PHE A 56 8.69 -40.43 23.42
CA PHE A 56 10.14 -40.70 23.48
C PHE A 56 10.64 -41.51 22.29
N PHE A 57 9.88 -42.53 21.89
CA PHE A 57 10.33 -43.49 20.89
C PHE A 57 9.58 -43.32 19.57
N LEU A 58 8.29 -43.00 19.54
CA LEU A 58 7.52 -42.96 18.29
C LEU A 58 7.49 -41.60 17.58
N SER A 59 7.90 -40.49 18.22
CA SER A 59 7.83 -39.18 17.55
C SER A 59 8.76 -39.11 16.33
N ALA A 60 9.93 -39.76 16.38
CA ALA A 60 10.86 -39.85 15.24
C ALA A 60 10.20 -40.52 14.02
N LEU A 61 9.48 -41.62 14.24
CA LEU A 61 8.72 -42.32 13.20
C LEU A 61 7.63 -41.43 12.59
N GLY A 62 6.90 -40.68 13.43
CA GLY A 62 5.92 -39.70 12.97
C GLY A 62 6.53 -38.62 12.07
N GLY A 63 7.73 -38.13 12.41
CA GLY A 63 8.47 -37.19 11.58
C GLY A 63 8.90 -37.77 10.23
N GLU A 64 9.40 -39.01 10.20
CA GLU A 64 9.78 -39.71 8.96
C GLU A 64 8.57 -39.95 8.05
N MET A 65 7.43 -40.39 8.62
CA MET A 65 6.19 -40.58 7.87
C MET A 65 5.66 -39.26 7.30
N ALA A 66 5.74 -38.17 8.07
CA ALA A 66 5.24 -36.86 7.69
C ALA A 66 6.08 -36.15 6.62
N ASP A 67 7.39 -36.38 6.57
CA ASP A 67 8.23 -35.83 5.48
C ASP A 67 8.17 -36.73 4.22
N ARG A 68 7.98 -38.05 4.37
CA ARG A 68 7.87 -39.00 3.25
C ARG A 68 6.54 -38.92 2.51
N PHE A 69 5.43 -38.98 3.23
CA PHE A 69 4.07 -38.99 2.67
C PHE A 69 3.44 -37.60 2.77
N ASP A 70 2.29 -37.40 2.12
CA ASP A 70 1.52 -36.16 2.29
C ASP A 70 1.03 -36.03 3.75
N LYS A 71 1.35 -34.91 4.39
CA LYS A 71 1.06 -34.68 5.81
C LYS A 71 -0.45 -34.71 6.12
N ALA A 72 -1.29 -34.23 5.20
CA ALA A 72 -2.74 -34.27 5.36
C ALA A 72 -3.26 -35.71 5.28
N TRP A 73 -2.71 -36.51 4.37
CA TRP A 73 -3.07 -37.93 4.26
C TRP A 73 -2.69 -38.73 5.51
N VAL A 74 -1.49 -38.52 6.07
CA VAL A 74 -1.06 -39.19 7.31
C VAL A 74 -1.96 -38.76 8.48
N ALA A 75 -2.30 -37.46 8.60
CA ALA A 75 -3.21 -36.97 9.61
C ALA A 75 -4.58 -37.68 9.54
N GLN A 76 -5.19 -37.77 8.36
CA GLN A 76 -6.50 -38.41 8.17
C GLN A 76 -6.50 -39.88 8.60
N ARG A 77 -5.44 -40.62 8.26
CA ARG A 77 -5.29 -42.04 8.64
C ARG A 77 -5.13 -42.21 10.16
N LEU A 78 -4.30 -41.38 10.79
CA LEU A 78 -4.13 -41.42 12.26
C LEU A 78 -5.45 -41.11 12.98
N LYS A 79 -6.21 -40.11 12.49
CA LYS A 79 -7.50 -39.74 13.11
C LYS A 79 -8.62 -40.74 12.83
N LEU A 80 -8.54 -41.50 11.74
CA LEU A 80 -9.43 -42.64 11.54
C LEU A 80 -9.15 -43.76 12.55
N VAL A 81 -7.87 -44.06 12.82
CA VAL A 81 -7.47 -45.06 13.83
C VAL A 81 -7.89 -44.63 15.24
N GLU A 82 -7.89 -43.33 15.54
CA GLU A 82 -8.34 -42.76 16.82
C GLU A 82 -9.77 -43.18 17.18
N ILE A 83 -10.67 -43.33 16.20
CA ILE A 83 -12.05 -43.81 16.43
C ILE A 83 -12.04 -45.25 16.99
N GLY A 84 -11.17 -46.12 16.48
CA GLY A 84 -11.02 -47.49 17.00
C GLY A 84 -10.49 -47.51 18.43
N VAL A 85 -9.54 -46.63 18.75
CA VAL A 85 -9.02 -46.48 20.12
C VAL A 85 -10.07 -45.88 21.06
N ALA A 86 -10.91 -44.97 20.58
CA ALA A 86 -12.06 -44.44 21.31
C ALA A 86 -13.03 -45.57 21.68
N PHE A 87 -13.36 -46.48 20.76
CA PHE A 87 -14.17 -47.67 21.07
C PHE A 87 -13.55 -48.54 22.15
N LEU A 88 -12.23 -48.72 22.14
CA LEU A 88 -11.52 -49.46 23.20
C LEU A 88 -11.63 -48.76 24.56
N ALA A 89 -11.53 -47.43 24.59
CA ALA A 89 -11.74 -46.65 25.81
C ALA A 89 -13.18 -46.79 26.33
N VAL A 90 -14.17 -46.73 25.44
CA VAL A 90 -15.59 -46.99 25.77
C VAL A 90 -15.78 -48.37 26.38
N LEU A 91 -15.18 -49.40 25.78
CA LEU A 91 -15.22 -50.77 26.30
C LEU A 91 -14.57 -50.85 27.70
N GLY A 92 -13.46 -50.14 27.92
CA GLY A 92 -12.80 -50.05 29.23
C GLY A 92 -13.69 -49.44 30.31
N PHE A 93 -14.42 -48.37 30.00
CA PHE A 93 -15.38 -47.76 30.94
C PHE A 93 -16.58 -48.67 31.21
N PHE A 94 -17.13 -49.29 30.17
CA PHE A 94 -18.27 -50.22 30.29
C PHE A 94 -17.94 -51.46 31.11
N LEU A 95 -16.75 -52.05 30.89
CA LEU A 95 -16.27 -53.21 31.65
C LEU A 95 -15.65 -52.84 33.00
N HIS A 96 -15.57 -51.55 33.35
CA HIS A 96 -14.85 -51.04 34.53
C HIS A 96 -13.40 -51.55 34.65
N SER A 97 -12.74 -51.81 33.53
CA SER A 97 -11.40 -52.42 33.49
C SER A 97 -10.31 -51.36 33.38
N VAL A 98 -9.64 -51.09 34.51
CA VAL A 98 -8.49 -50.17 34.57
C VAL A 98 -7.40 -50.56 33.57
N PRO A 99 -6.98 -51.84 33.42
CA PRO A 99 -5.99 -52.22 32.42
C PRO A 99 -6.38 -51.84 30.98
N ILE A 100 -7.65 -52.04 30.59
CA ILE A 100 -8.13 -51.68 29.24
C ILE A 100 -8.07 -50.16 29.03
N LEU A 101 -8.42 -49.37 30.05
CA LEU A 101 -8.30 -47.91 29.98
C LEU A 101 -6.85 -47.42 29.90
N PHE A 102 -5.91 -48.09 30.57
CA PHE A 102 -4.48 -47.80 30.43
C PHE A 102 -3.95 -48.16 29.03
N ILE A 103 -4.41 -49.27 28.43
CA ILE A 103 -4.09 -49.63 27.03
C ILE A 103 -4.64 -48.57 26.08
N ALA A 104 -5.90 -48.16 26.25
CA ALA A 104 -6.50 -47.10 25.44
C ALA A 104 -5.74 -45.78 25.58
N LEU A 105 -5.38 -45.39 26.81
CA LEU A 105 -4.59 -44.19 27.08
C LEU A 105 -3.20 -44.23 26.43
N PHE A 106 -2.53 -45.39 26.46
CA PHE A 106 -1.27 -45.60 25.76
C PHE A 106 -1.43 -45.43 24.25
N LEU A 107 -2.47 -46.02 23.65
CA LEU A 107 -2.74 -45.91 22.21
C LEU A 107 -3.11 -44.47 21.79
N PHE A 108 -3.83 -43.71 22.61
CA PHE A 108 -4.01 -42.27 22.39
C PHE A 108 -2.67 -41.53 22.43
N GLY A 109 -1.79 -41.87 23.38
CA GLY A 109 -0.42 -41.37 23.43
C GLY A 109 0.40 -41.68 22.15
N VAL A 110 0.25 -42.89 21.60
CA VAL A 110 0.86 -43.29 20.32
C VAL A 110 0.37 -42.41 19.17
N ILE A 111 -0.94 -42.20 19.06
CA ILE A 111 -1.52 -41.36 18.01
C ILE A 111 -1.04 -39.91 18.17
N ALA A 112 -1.02 -39.38 19.39
CA ALA A 112 -0.54 -38.03 19.68
C ALA A 112 0.96 -37.85 19.34
N ALA A 113 1.79 -38.85 19.63
CA ALA A 113 3.22 -38.85 19.31
C ALA A 113 3.50 -38.85 17.80
N LEU A 114 2.69 -39.59 17.02
CA LEU A 114 2.78 -39.63 15.55
C LEU A 114 2.17 -38.39 14.90
N PHE A 115 1.13 -37.80 15.49
CA PHE A 115 0.47 -36.60 14.98
C PHE A 115 1.21 -35.29 15.31
N GLY A 116 1.98 -35.25 16.40
CA GLY A 116 2.73 -34.07 16.83
C GLY A 116 3.66 -33.46 15.76
N PRO A 117 4.50 -34.26 15.06
CA PRO A 117 5.34 -33.78 13.95
C PRO A 117 4.53 -33.21 12.78
N ILE A 118 3.36 -33.77 12.52
CA ILE A 118 2.48 -33.41 11.40
C ILE A 118 1.87 -32.03 11.62
N LYS A 119 1.23 -31.80 12.77
CA LYS A 119 0.48 -30.56 13.02
C LYS A 119 1.33 -29.30 12.93
N TYR A 120 2.56 -29.37 13.43
CA TYR A 120 3.50 -28.25 13.38
C TYR A 120 4.33 -28.23 12.09
N GLY A 121 4.49 -29.37 11.43
CA GLY A 121 5.12 -29.47 10.11
C GLY A 121 4.28 -28.87 8.97
N ILE A 122 2.95 -28.96 9.06
CA ILE A 122 2.01 -28.41 8.05
C ILE A 122 1.96 -26.87 8.09
N LEU A 123 2.16 -26.24 9.25
CA LEU A 123 1.96 -24.80 9.41
C LEU A 123 2.72 -23.96 8.37
N PRO A 124 4.03 -24.18 8.13
CA PRO A 124 4.78 -23.37 7.18
C PRO A 124 4.68 -23.86 5.74
N ASP A 125 3.87 -24.89 5.47
CA ASP A 125 3.44 -25.27 4.12
C ASP A 125 2.19 -24.47 3.70
N HIS A 126 1.32 -24.10 4.65
CA HIS A 126 0.07 -23.36 4.38
C HIS A 126 0.11 -21.86 4.73
N LEU A 127 1.06 -21.44 5.57
CA LEU A 127 1.19 -20.06 6.06
C LEU A 127 2.47 -19.40 5.56
N GLN A 128 2.41 -18.10 5.29
CA GLN A 128 3.61 -17.32 5.01
C GLN A 128 4.48 -17.21 6.27
N ARG A 129 5.80 -16.99 6.11
CA ARG A 129 6.73 -16.83 7.25
C ARG A 129 6.29 -15.76 8.26
N SER A 130 5.64 -14.71 7.77
CA SER A 130 5.06 -13.60 8.53
C SER A 130 3.84 -13.99 9.38
N GLU A 131 3.14 -15.06 9.01
CA GLU A 131 1.91 -15.56 9.64
C GLU A 131 2.18 -16.70 10.63
N LEU A 132 3.38 -17.28 10.63
CA LEU A 132 3.75 -18.41 11.48
C LEU A 132 3.58 -18.18 12.99
N PRO A 133 3.98 -17.03 13.57
CA PRO A 133 3.75 -16.79 14.99
C PRO A 133 2.25 -16.80 15.34
N ALA A 134 1.40 -16.23 14.49
CA ALA A 134 -0.05 -16.24 14.67
C ALA A 134 -0.64 -17.65 14.52
N GLY A 135 -0.17 -18.42 13.54
CA GLY A 135 -0.56 -19.82 13.38
C GLY A 135 -0.22 -20.67 14.61
N ASN A 136 1.02 -20.57 15.11
CA ASN A 136 1.45 -21.29 16.31
C ASN A 136 0.66 -20.87 17.55
N ALA A 137 0.46 -19.56 17.78
CA ALA A 137 -0.33 -19.07 18.90
C ALA A 137 -1.78 -19.58 18.90
N LEU A 138 -2.40 -19.69 17.72
CA LEU A 138 -3.75 -20.24 17.60
C LEU A 138 -3.78 -21.74 17.92
N VAL A 139 -2.82 -22.50 17.40
CA VAL A 139 -2.71 -23.96 17.66
C VAL A 139 -2.43 -24.23 19.15
N GLU A 140 -1.54 -23.45 19.77
CA GLU A 140 -1.22 -23.55 21.20
C GLU A 140 -2.41 -23.12 22.06
N GLY A 141 -3.00 -21.96 21.79
CA GLY A 141 -4.19 -21.48 22.50
C GLY A 141 -5.35 -22.48 22.42
N ALA A 142 -5.59 -23.07 21.25
CA ALA A 142 -6.57 -24.13 21.09
C ALA A 142 -6.24 -25.36 21.93
N THR A 143 -4.97 -25.76 22.01
CA THR A 143 -4.53 -26.92 22.80
C THR A 143 -4.78 -26.70 24.29
N PHE A 144 -4.45 -25.53 24.84
CA PHE A 144 -4.70 -25.22 26.26
C PHE A 144 -6.19 -25.08 26.59
N ILE A 145 -6.99 -24.49 25.71
CA ILE A 145 -8.44 -24.44 25.89
C ILE A 145 -9.03 -25.85 25.82
N ALA A 146 -8.54 -26.70 24.91
CA ALA A 146 -8.97 -28.10 24.80
C ALA A 146 -8.58 -28.93 26.04
N ILE A 147 -7.37 -28.74 26.59
CA ILE A 147 -6.94 -29.36 27.85
C ILE A 147 -7.87 -28.94 29.00
N LEU A 148 -8.19 -27.65 29.10
CA LEU A 148 -9.08 -27.13 30.13
C LEU A 148 -10.48 -27.73 30.01
N LEU A 149 -11.08 -27.69 28.82
CA LEU A 149 -12.40 -28.23 28.58
C LEU A 149 -12.42 -29.75 28.79
N GLY A 150 -11.39 -30.48 28.37
CA GLY A 150 -11.26 -31.91 28.61
C GLY A 150 -11.20 -32.24 30.10
N THR A 151 -10.48 -31.43 30.89
CA THR A 151 -10.42 -31.56 32.36
C THR A 151 -11.77 -31.28 33.01
N ILE A 152 -12.42 -30.17 32.66
CA ILE A 152 -13.72 -29.78 33.22
C ILE A 152 -14.81 -30.79 32.84
N VAL A 153 -14.94 -31.13 31.56
CA VAL A 153 -15.96 -32.07 31.08
C VAL A 153 -15.68 -33.46 31.61
N GLY A 154 -14.42 -33.89 31.69
CA GLY A 154 -14.03 -35.16 32.32
C GLY A 154 -14.44 -35.24 33.78
N GLY A 155 -14.24 -34.16 34.55
CA GLY A 155 -14.66 -34.09 35.95
C GLY A 155 -16.18 -33.98 36.16
N LEU A 156 -16.87 -33.17 35.35
CA LEU A 156 -18.33 -33.05 35.40
C LEU A 156 -19.02 -34.36 35.03
N ALA A 157 -18.54 -35.03 33.98
CA ALA A 157 -19.10 -36.31 33.56
C ALA A 157 -18.90 -37.41 34.62
N ALA A 158 -17.87 -37.30 35.47
CA ALA A 158 -17.58 -38.26 36.53
C ALA A 158 -18.34 -37.99 37.84
N ARG A 159 -19.02 -36.85 37.97
CA ARG A 159 -19.70 -36.44 39.21
C ARG A 159 -20.88 -37.39 39.52
N GLY A 160 -20.91 -37.95 40.72
CA GLY A 160 -21.97 -38.87 41.16
C GLY A 160 -21.86 -40.31 40.64
N GLY A 161 -20.67 -40.72 40.19
CA GLY A 161 -20.41 -42.08 39.69
C GLY A 161 -20.40 -42.22 38.17
N GLY A 162 -20.92 -41.21 37.46
CA GLY A 162 -20.88 -41.06 35.99
C GLY A 162 -21.71 -42.11 35.23
N ASP A 163 -22.42 -41.71 34.18
CA ASP A 163 -23.07 -42.66 33.26
C ASP A 163 -22.07 -43.11 32.18
N PRO A 164 -21.65 -44.40 32.15
CA PRO A 164 -20.73 -44.91 31.13
C PRO A 164 -21.24 -44.68 29.70
N ALA A 165 -22.56 -44.63 29.49
CA ALA A 165 -23.15 -44.37 28.17
C ALA A 165 -22.94 -42.92 27.71
N PHE A 166 -23.03 -41.95 28.63
CA PHE A 166 -22.75 -40.54 28.33
C PHE A 166 -21.27 -40.31 27.97
N PHE A 167 -20.35 -40.95 28.71
CA PHE A 167 -18.92 -40.95 28.39
C PHE A 167 -18.63 -41.56 27.02
N ALA A 168 -19.27 -42.70 26.73
CA ALA A 168 -19.11 -43.40 25.46
C ALA A 168 -19.54 -42.55 24.27
N LEU A 169 -20.70 -41.89 24.39
CA LEU A 169 -21.25 -41.02 23.36
C LEU A 169 -20.33 -39.83 23.08
N LEU A 170 -19.87 -39.14 24.13
CA LEU A 170 -18.97 -37.99 23.97
C LEU A 170 -17.66 -38.39 23.29
N MET A 171 -17.01 -39.47 23.74
CA MET A 171 -15.73 -39.90 23.18
C MET A 171 -15.81 -40.21 21.68
N ILE A 172 -16.86 -40.92 21.26
CA ILE A 172 -17.08 -41.27 19.85
C ILE A 172 -17.40 -40.03 19.01
N VAL A 173 -18.28 -39.14 19.50
CA VAL A 173 -18.64 -37.90 18.79
C VAL A 173 -17.42 -37.02 18.56
N PHE A 174 -16.59 -36.78 19.59
CA PHE A 174 -15.39 -35.95 19.44
C PHE A 174 -14.35 -36.58 18.50
N SER A 175 -14.18 -37.90 18.54
CA SER A 175 -13.28 -38.62 17.62
C SER A 175 -13.77 -38.57 16.16
N LEU A 176 -15.09 -38.68 15.93
CA LEU A 176 -15.69 -38.52 14.60
C LEU A 176 -15.54 -37.10 14.07
N LEU A 177 -15.81 -36.09 14.90
CA LEU A 177 -15.61 -34.69 14.52
C LEU A 177 -14.14 -34.40 14.21
N CYS A 178 -13.21 -34.97 14.98
CA CYS A 178 -11.77 -34.86 14.77
C CYS A 178 -11.38 -35.42 13.38
N TRP A 179 -11.89 -36.61 13.05
CA TRP A 179 -11.66 -37.20 11.74
C TRP A 179 -12.30 -36.39 10.60
N ILE A 180 -13.57 -35.98 10.71
CA ILE A 180 -14.23 -35.15 9.69
C ILE A 180 -13.46 -33.85 9.45
N SER A 181 -13.01 -33.18 10.51
CA SER A 181 -12.19 -31.97 10.39
C SER A 181 -10.87 -32.23 9.66
N SER A 182 -10.26 -33.40 9.85
CA SER A 182 -9.01 -33.78 9.19
C SER A 182 -9.16 -33.98 7.67
N LEU A 183 -10.35 -34.37 7.18
CA LEU A 183 -10.64 -34.55 5.76
C LEU A 183 -10.57 -33.24 4.96
N PHE A 184 -10.80 -32.10 5.63
CA PHE A 184 -10.76 -30.79 5.00
C PHE A 184 -9.36 -30.16 5.02
N ILE A 185 -8.33 -30.81 5.58
CA ILE A 185 -6.95 -30.32 5.54
C ILE A 185 -6.46 -30.35 4.09
N PRO A 186 -6.04 -29.21 3.50
CA PRO A 186 -5.52 -29.19 2.13
C PRO A 186 -4.26 -30.04 1.99
N PRO A 187 -4.04 -30.67 0.82
CA PRO A 187 -2.83 -31.44 0.55
C PRO A 187 -1.59 -30.56 0.54
N THR A 188 -0.47 -31.10 1.04
CA THR A 188 0.82 -30.38 1.18
C THR A 188 1.89 -30.87 0.20
N GLY A 189 1.67 -32.02 -0.44
CA GLY A 189 2.66 -32.72 -1.26
C GLY A 189 3.66 -33.54 -0.42
N GLN A 190 4.56 -34.24 -1.10
CA GLN A 190 5.62 -35.06 -0.48
C GLN A 190 6.92 -34.27 -0.41
N ALA A 191 7.43 -34.02 0.80
CA ALA A 191 8.64 -33.22 1.00
C ALA A 191 9.93 -34.02 0.72
N ALA A 192 9.92 -35.33 0.99
CA ALA A 192 11.06 -36.24 0.80
C ALA A 192 10.58 -37.65 0.40
N PRO A 193 10.11 -37.86 -0.86
CA PRO A 193 9.48 -39.12 -1.30
C PRO A 193 10.37 -40.36 -1.15
N ASN A 194 11.68 -40.19 -1.31
CA ASN A 194 12.68 -41.26 -1.26
C ASN A 194 13.18 -41.57 0.17
N LEU A 195 12.62 -40.95 1.20
CA LEU A 195 13.05 -41.16 2.56
C LEU A 195 12.63 -42.57 3.07
N PRO A 196 13.57 -43.41 3.55
CA PRO A 196 13.20 -44.67 4.18
C PRO A 196 12.60 -44.42 5.57
N VAL A 197 11.40 -44.94 5.81
CA VAL A 197 10.80 -45.01 7.16
C VAL A 197 11.41 -46.22 7.87
N ARG A 198 12.17 -45.99 8.94
CA ARG A 198 12.98 -47.04 9.58
C ARG A 198 12.13 -47.84 10.58
N ALA A 199 12.20 -49.18 10.49
CA ALA A 199 11.56 -50.07 11.46
C ALA A 199 12.24 -50.04 12.84
N ASN A 200 13.55 -49.72 12.90
CA ASN A 200 14.28 -49.57 14.16
C ASN A 200 14.04 -48.19 14.78
N ILE A 201 13.09 -48.16 15.71
CA ILE A 201 12.64 -46.95 16.41
C ILE A 201 13.77 -46.28 17.21
N ALA A 202 14.59 -47.07 17.92
CA ALA A 202 15.71 -46.54 18.72
C ALA A 202 16.78 -45.89 17.83
N ALA A 203 17.11 -46.51 16.69
CA ALA A 203 18.03 -45.95 15.71
C ALA A 203 17.48 -44.68 15.04
N SER A 204 16.16 -44.63 14.76
CA SER A 204 15.49 -43.44 14.23
C SER A 204 15.55 -42.27 15.23
N THR A 205 15.21 -42.52 16.49
CA THR A 205 15.30 -41.53 17.58
C THR A 205 16.72 -41.00 17.78
N TYR A 206 17.72 -41.88 17.82
CA TYR A 206 19.12 -41.49 17.99
C TYR A 206 19.62 -40.62 16.82
N ASP A 207 19.34 -41.03 15.57
CA ASP A 207 19.73 -40.28 14.38
C ASP A 207 19.03 -38.91 14.32
N MET A 208 17.76 -38.82 14.74
CA MET A 208 17.01 -37.56 14.81
C MET A 208 17.68 -36.54 15.76
N VAL A 209 18.03 -36.99 16.97
CA VAL A 209 18.70 -36.13 17.97
C VAL A 209 20.11 -35.77 17.51
N LYS A 210 20.83 -36.70 16.87
CA LYS A 210 22.16 -36.45 16.29
C LYS A 210 22.10 -35.38 15.19
N ARG A 211 21.13 -35.47 14.28
CA ARG A 211 20.93 -34.50 13.19
C ARG A 211 20.52 -33.12 13.70
N LEU A 212 19.71 -33.05 14.76
CA LEU A 212 19.39 -31.79 15.42
C LEU A 212 20.66 -31.07 15.90
N ARG A 213 21.60 -31.80 16.52
CA ARG A 213 22.88 -31.24 17.02
C ARG A 213 23.81 -30.73 15.91
N GLN A 214 23.60 -31.12 14.65
CA GLN A 214 24.41 -30.65 13.52
C GLN A 214 24.08 -29.21 13.10
N ASP A 215 22.89 -28.71 13.45
CA ASP A 215 22.51 -27.32 13.26
C ASP A 215 22.46 -26.62 14.63
N PRO A 216 23.53 -25.89 15.02
CA PRO A 216 23.60 -25.26 16.34
C PRO A 216 22.41 -24.35 16.62
N ARG A 217 21.85 -23.71 15.58
CA ARG A 217 20.75 -22.76 15.72
C ARG A 217 19.44 -23.47 16.05
N ILE A 218 19.15 -24.56 15.34
CA ILE A 218 17.95 -25.37 15.59
C ILE A 218 18.07 -26.09 16.94
N PHE A 219 19.24 -26.65 17.26
CA PHE A 219 19.48 -27.33 18.53
C PHE A 219 19.29 -26.39 19.73
N TRP A 220 19.86 -25.17 19.67
CA TRP A 220 19.62 -24.17 20.71
C TRP A 220 18.14 -23.78 20.82
N GLY A 221 17.46 -23.57 19.70
CA GLY A 221 16.01 -23.33 19.71
C GLY A 221 15.23 -24.47 20.38
N ALA A 222 15.62 -25.71 20.14
CA ALA A 222 15.04 -26.89 20.79
C ALA A 222 15.25 -26.87 22.32
N LEU A 223 16.47 -26.57 22.79
CA LEU A 223 16.75 -26.46 24.23
C LEU A 223 15.93 -25.35 24.91
N VAL A 224 15.75 -24.21 24.23
CA VAL A 224 14.89 -23.14 24.73
C VAL A 224 13.44 -23.61 24.82
N THR A 225 12.94 -24.34 23.82
CA THR A 225 11.58 -24.93 23.88
C THR A 225 11.44 -25.95 25.01
N CYS A 226 12.47 -26.74 25.32
CA CYS A 226 12.46 -27.66 26.46
C CYS A 226 12.22 -26.93 27.78
N TRP A 227 12.78 -25.74 27.97
CA TRP A 227 12.61 -24.97 29.20
C TRP A 227 11.15 -24.61 29.47
N PHE A 228 10.39 -24.21 28.44
CA PHE A 228 8.95 -23.95 28.58
C PHE A 228 8.20 -25.18 29.10
N TRP A 229 8.46 -26.34 28.50
CA TRP A 229 7.82 -27.59 28.88
C TRP A 229 8.22 -28.06 30.28
N VAL A 230 9.48 -27.84 30.67
CA VAL A 230 9.94 -28.07 32.06
C VAL A 230 9.17 -27.19 33.04
N VAL A 231 9.11 -25.88 32.80
CA VAL A 231 8.38 -24.94 33.67
C VAL A 231 6.90 -25.31 33.76
N GLY A 232 6.26 -25.62 32.62
CA GLY A 232 4.86 -26.03 32.57
C GLY A 232 4.59 -27.35 33.32
N ALA A 233 5.42 -28.37 33.09
CA ALA A 233 5.29 -29.67 33.75
C ALA A 233 5.48 -29.56 35.28
N VAL A 234 6.51 -28.82 35.72
CA VAL A 234 6.77 -28.59 37.15
C VAL A 234 5.63 -27.79 37.77
N ALA A 235 5.25 -26.64 37.20
CA ALA A 235 4.18 -25.80 37.73
C ALA A 235 2.84 -26.54 37.84
N LEU A 236 2.44 -27.31 36.82
CA LEU A 236 1.21 -28.10 36.85
C LEU A 236 1.28 -29.27 37.84
N SER A 237 2.44 -29.90 38.02
CA SER A 237 2.62 -30.97 39.02
C SER A 237 2.56 -30.46 40.47
N LEU A 238 3.02 -29.22 40.70
CA LEU A 238 3.04 -28.60 42.03
C LEU A 238 1.71 -27.92 42.38
N LEU A 239 0.86 -27.60 41.40
CA LEU A 239 -0.36 -26.83 41.61
C LEU A 239 -1.37 -27.51 42.56
N PRO A 240 -1.68 -28.82 42.46
CA PRO A 240 -2.57 -29.47 43.42
C PRO A 240 -2.03 -29.42 44.84
N ALA A 241 -0.72 -29.64 45.02
CA ALA A 241 -0.05 -29.57 46.31
C ALA A 241 -0.05 -28.14 46.87
N LEU A 242 0.10 -27.12 46.02
CA LEU A 242 0.00 -25.72 46.42
C LEU A 242 -1.41 -25.38 46.94
N VAL A 243 -2.45 -25.81 46.24
CA VAL A 243 -3.83 -25.52 46.65
C VAL A 243 -4.22 -26.28 47.92
N LYS A 244 -3.90 -27.57 48.00
CA LYS A 244 -4.26 -28.42 49.14
C LYS A 244 -3.41 -28.10 50.38
N ASN A 245 -2.08 -28.20 50.26
CA ASN A 245 -1.19 -28.17 51.41
C ASN A 245 -0.84 -26.76 51.88
N VAL A 246 -1.00 -25.74 51.02
CA VAL A 246 -0.66 -24.34 51.35
C VAL A 246 -1.90 -23.46 51.47
N LEU A 247 -2.86 -23.57 50.55
CA LEU A 247 -4.08 -22.72 50.58
C LEU A 247 -5.25 -23.33 51.38
N GLY A 248 -5.23 -24.63 51.68
CA GLY A 248 -6.35 -25.35 52.32
C GLY A 248 -7.60 -25.42 51.45
N GLY A 249 -7.42 -25.33 50.12
CA GLY A 249 -8.50 -25.24 49.15
C GLY A 249 -9.08 -26.60 48.76
N ILE A 250 -10.39 -26.63 48.47
CA ILE A 250 -11.08 -27.79 47.90
C ILE A 250 -10.77 -27.97 46.39
N GLU A 251 -11.20 -29.09 45.81
CA GLU A 251 -10.91 -29.47 44.42
C GLU A 251 -11.38 -28.43 43.37
N GLU A 252 -12.48 -27.72 43.66
CA GLU A 252 -12.97 -26.63 42.82
C GLU A 252 -11.96 -25.49 42.69
N VAL A 253 -11.13 -25.25 43.72
CA VAL A 253 -10.06 -24.24 43.70
C VAL A 253 -8.92 -24.68 42.79
N VAL A 254 -8.56 -25.97 42.79
CA VAL A 254 -7.56 -26.53 41.86
C VAL A 254 -8.03 -26.36 40.41
N THR A 255 -9.30 -26.68 40.16
CA THR A 255 -9.92 -26.55 38.84
C THR A 255 -9.93 -25.09 38.37
N LEU A 256 -10.27 -24.14 39.25
CA LEU A 256 -10.21 -22.71 38.92
C LEU A 256 -8.79 -22.23 38.63
N CYS A 257 -7.80 -22.65 39.41
CA CYS A 257 -6.39 -22.34 39.15
C CYS A 257 -5.91 -22.88 37.80
N LEU A 258 -6.30 -24.12 37.44
CA LEU A 258 -6.03 -24.70 36.11
C LEU A 258 -6.73 -23.93 34.98
N ALA A 259 -7.94 -23.42 35.23
CA ALA A 259 -8.66 -22.57 34.30
C ALA A 259 -7.96 -21.23 34.08
N ILE A 260 -7.57 -20.55 35.16
CA ILE A 260 -6.79 -19.31 35.12
C ILE A 260 -5.50 -19.55 34.32
N PHE A 261 -4.76 -20.61 34.64
CA PHE A 261 -3.51 -20.97 33.97
C PHE A 261 -3.71 -21.20 32.46
N SER A 262 -4.72 -21.97 32.06
CA SER A 262 -4.96 -22.31 30.65
C SER A 262 -5.41 -21.09 29.82
N VAL A 263 -6.31 -20.27 30.36
CA VAL A 263 -6.76 -19.02 29.70
C VAL A 263 -5.61 -18.02 29.61
N ALA A 264 -4.81 -17.90 30.66
CA ALA A 264 -3.65 -17.01 30.70
C ALA A 264 -2.58 -17.40 29.66
N ILE A 265 -2.30 -18.70 29.45
CA ILE A 265 -1.39 -19.12 28.37
C ILE A 265 -1.95 -18.73 26.99
N ALA A 266 -3.26 -18.90 26.76
CA ALA A 266 -3.88 -18.50 25.49
C ALA A 266 -3.76 -16.98 25.25
N VAL A 267 -3.94 -16.16 26.29
CA VAL A 267 -3.72 -14.70 26.25
C VAL A 267 -2.26 -14.38 25.94
N GLY A 268 -1.31 -15.02 26.63
CA GLY A 268 0.13 -14.84 26.38
C GLY A 268 0.54 -15.22 24.97
N SER A 269 0.00 -16.31 24.44
CA SER A 269 0.23 -16.77 23.07
C SER A 269 -0.31 -15.77 22.05
N GLY A 270 -1.51 -15.23 22.28
CA GLY A 270 -2.09 -14.16 21.47
C GLY A 270 -1.26 -12.87 21.49
N LEU A 271 -0.73 -12.48 22.66
CA LEU A 271 0.17 -11.34 22.79
C LEU A 271 1.48 -11.57 22.03
N ALA A 272 2.05 -12.77 22.12
CA ALA A 272 3.25 -13.16 21.38
C ALA A 272 3.05 -13.06 19.86
N ALA A 273 1.92 -13.57 19.37
CA ALA A 273 1.54 -13.46 17.96
C ALA A 273 1.35 -12.02 17.51
N TRP A 274 0.75 -11.18 18.35
CA TRP A 274 0.58 -9.75 18.05
C TRP A 274 1.92 -9.02 17.98
N LEU A 275 2.83 -9.27 18.93
CA LEU A 275 4.18 -8.68 18.94
C LEU A 275 5.01 -9.16 17.74
N ALA A 276 4.92 -10.45 17.39
CA ALA A 276 5.62 -11.07 16.28
C ALA A 276 4.85 -11.04 14.94
N ALA A 277 3.77 -10.26 14.86
CA ALA A 277 2.99 -10.16 13.63
C ALA A 277 3.87 -9.64 12.49
N GLY A 278 3.87 -10.33 11.35
CA GLY A 278 4.61 -9.88 10.16
C GLY A 278 6.10 -10.28 10.11
N ARG A 279 6.71 -10.70 11.23
CA ARG A 279 8.11 -11.19 11.27
C ARG A 279 8.36 -11.99 12.55
N ILE A 280 9.08 -13.10 12.43
CA ILE A 280 9.55 -13.87 13.58
C ILE A 280 10.61 -13.04 14.33
N ILE A 281 10.25 -12.57 15.51
CA ILE A 281 11.11 -11.85 16.46
C ILE A 281 11.31 -12.71 17.71
N LEU A 282 12.50 -12.67 18.30
CA LEU A 282 12.81 -13.53 19.44
C LEU A 282 12.87 -12.77 20.78
N LEU A 283 12.86 -11.43 20.73
CA LEU A 283 12.83 -10.61 21.93
C LEU A 283 11.68 -10.96 22.91
N PRO A 284 10.44 -11.27 22.45
CA PRO A 284 9.38 -11.69 23.37
C PRO A 284 9.73 -12.97 24.15
N THR A 285 10.54 -13.88 23.58
CA THR A 285 11.01 -15.06 24.31
C THR A 285 11.90 -14.70 25.49
N VAL A 286 12.79 -13.71 25.33
CA VAL A 286 13.64 -13.22 26.42
C VAL A 286 12.78 -12.55 27.51
N ILE A 287 11.82 -11.71 27.11
CA ILE A 287 10.90 -11.04 28.04
C ILE A 287 10.07 -12.09 28.79
N GLY A 288 9.53 -13.08 28.07
CA GLY A 288 8.78 -14.19 28.64
C GLY A 288 9.60 -14.98 29.65
N ALA A 289 10.87 -15.27 29.36
CA ALA A 289 11.77 -15.98 30.27
C ALA A 289 11.99 -15.23 31.59
N THR A 290 12.21 -13.91 31.49
CA THR A 290 12.37 -13.04 32.67
C THR A 290 11.08 -12.98 33.48
N LEU A 291 9.92 -12.81 32.82
CA LEU A 291 8.62 -12.77 33.50
C LEU A 291 8.26 -14.11 34.14
N LEU A 292 8.56 -15.24 33.50
CA LEU A 292 8.44 -16.58 34.07
C LEU A 292 9.22 -16.68 35.38
N GLY A 293 10.46 -16.17 35.38
CA GLY A 293 11.32 -16.13 36.55
C GLY A 293 10.74 -15.28 37.68
N ILE A 294 10.30 -14.06 37.36
CA ILE A 294 9.74 -13.11 38.33
C ILE A 294 8.47 -13.68 38.98
N PHE A 295 7.49 -14.12 38.19
CA PHE A 295 6.22 -14.61 38.73
C PHE A 295 6.35 -15.96 39.44
N SER A 296 7.24 -16.85 38.98
CA SER A 296 7.51 -18.11 39.70
C SER A 296 8.18 -17.86 41.04
N PHE A 297 9.12 -16.91 41.09
CA PHE A 297 9.77 -16.55 42.34
C PHE A 297 8.80 -15.85 43.30
N ASP A 298 7.99 -14.91 42.80
CA ASP A 298 6.98 -14.22 43.62
C ASP A 298 5.93 -15.18 44.17
N LEU A 299 5.47 -16.14 43.35
CA LEU A 299 4.53 -17.18 43.78
C LEU A 299 5.10 -18.02 44.94
N GLY A 300 6.37 -18.44 44.84
CA GLY A 300 7.04 -19.17 45.90
C GLY A 300 7.27 -18.30 47.15
N PHE A 301 7.62 -17.04 46.97
CA PHE A 301 7.83 -16.10 48.08
C PHE A 301 6.51 -15.75 48.81
N ALA A 302 5.43 -15.50 48.06
CA ALA A 302 4.11 -15.19 48.59
C ALA A 302 3.49 -16.35 49.38
N THR A 303 3.95 -17.57 49.10
CA THR A 303 3.50 -18.81 49.75
C THR A 303 4.47 -19.30 50.83
N TRP A 304 5.61 -18.62 51.01
CA TRP A 304 6.62 -18.95 52.01
C TRP A 304 6.13 -18.71 53.43
N GLY A 305 6.38 -19.66 54.33
CA GLY A 305 6.07 -19.52 55.77
C GLY A 305 4.56 -19.53 56.11
N LEU A 306 3.69 -19.92 55.18
CA LEU A 306 2.28 -20.15 55.48
C LEU A 306 2.11 -21.42 56.33
N VAL A 307 1.36 -21.29 57.43
CA VAL A 307 0.87 -22.43 58.21
C VAL A 307 -0.23 -23.11 57.39
N PRO A 308 -0.26 -24.46 57.27
CA PRO A 308 -1.33 -25.17 56.58
C PRO A 308 -2.69 -24.70 57.09
N ALA A 309 -3.52 -24.15 56.21
CA ALA A 309 -4.86 -23.70 56.56
C ALA A 309 -5.75 -24.91 56.88
N ALA A 310 -6.73 -24.76 57.78
CA ALA A 310 -7.76 -25.77 58.01
C ALA A 310 -8.44 -26.16 56.68
N ASP A 311 -8.56 -27.47 56.44
CA ASP A 311 -9.11 -28.05 55.22
C ASP A 311 -10.55 -27.55 54.94
N GLY A 312 -10.90 -27.36 53.66
CA GLY A 312 -12.29 -27.11 53.23
C GLY A 312 -12.59 -25.69 52.74
N ARG A 313 -11.60 -24.87 52.38
CA ARG A 313 -11.86 -23.51 51.86
C ARG A 313 -12.35 -23.53 50.41
N GLY A 314 -13.57 -23.06 50.18
CA GLY A 314 -14.12 -22.83 48.85
C GLY A 314 -13.47 -21.65 48.10
N ILE A 315 -13.85 -21.48 46.82
CA ILE A 315 -13.33 -20.43 45.92
C ILE A 315 -13.39 -19.03 46.56
N ALA A 316 -14.53 -18.65 47.14
CA ALA A 316 -14.72 -17.33 47.74
C ALA A 316 -13.80 -17.09 48.96
N ALA A 317 -13.51 -18.14 49.74
CA ALA A 317 -12.63 -18.03 50.91
C ALA A 317 -11.16 -17.90 50.52
N VAL A 318 -10.73 -18.58 49.45
CA VAL A 318 -9.35 -18.50 48.95
C VAL A 318 -9.10 -17.16 48.24
N PHE A 319 -9.93 -16.82 47.24
CA PHE A 319 -9.75 -15.63 46.40
C PHE A 319 -10.39 -14.35 46.96
N GLY A 320 -11.11 -14.42 48.10
CA GLY A 320 -11.56 -13.24 48.84
C GLY A 320 -10.45 -12.54 49.62
N SER A 321 -9.29 -13.18 49.78
CA SER A 321 -8.13 -12.61 50.46
C SER A 321 -7.17 -11.91 49.49
N LEU A 322 -6.52 -10.83 49.93
CA LEU A 322 -5.48 -10.13 49.14
C LEU A 322 -4.34 -11.07 48.71
N ARG A 323 -4.01 -12.07 49.54
CA ARG A 323 -2.98 -13.07 49.23
C ARG A 323 -3.45 -14.07 48.18
N GLY A 324 -4.69 -14.53 48.24
CA GLY A 324 -5.26 -15.40 47.20
C GLY A 324 -5.34 -14.71 45.84
N ILE A 325 -5.67 -13.41 45.82
CA ILE A 325 -5.64 -12.60 44.59
C ILE A 325 -4.21 -12.49 44.06
N ARG A 326 -3.21 -12.23 44.91
CA ARG A 326 -1.80 -12.19 44.50
C ARG A 326 -1.36 -13.51 43.87
N ILE A 327 -1.63 -14.64 44.52
CA ILE A 327 -1.32 -15.98 43.99
C ILE A 327 -2.01 -16.23 42.64
N GLY A 328 -3.26 -15.80 42.49
CA GLY A 328 -3.97 -15.86 41.21
C GLY A 328 -3.31 -15.02 40.12
N ILE A 329 -2.85 -13.81 40.46
CA ILE A 329 -2.09 -12.92 39.55
C ILE A 329 -0.74 -13.55 39.18
N ASP A 330 -0.01 -14.14 40.13
CA ASP A 330 1.28 -14.77 39.85
C ASP A 330 1.12 -16.01 38.97
N LEU A 331 0.10 -16.83 39.22
CA LEU A 331 -0.22 -17.97 38.38
C LEU A 331 -0.61 -17.56 36.96
N ALA A 332 -1.43 -16.50 36.82
CA ALA A 332 -1.78 -15.93 35.53
C ALA A 332 -0.57 -15.30 34.83
N GLY A 333 0.28 -14.60 35.56
CA GLY A 333 1.50 -13.96 35.06
C GLY A 333 2.51 -14.98 34.55
N LEU A 334 2.72 -16.07 35.30
CA LEU A 334 3.55 -17.20 34.91
C LEU A 334 3.01 -17.86 33.63
N ALA A 335 1.70 -18.08 33.54
CA ALA A 335 1.06 -18.62 32.34
C ALA A 335 1.16 -17.70 31.11
N ILE A 336 0.87 -16.39 31.25
CA ILE A 336 1.01 -15.40 30.18
C ILE A 336 2.46 -15.35 29.69
N ALA A 337 3.42 -15.36 30.61
CA ALA A 337 4.84 -15.36 30.30
C ALA A 337 5.26 -16.63 29.55
N GLY A 338 4.66 -17.78 29.87
CA GLY A 338 4.83 -19.03 29.13
C GLY A 338 4.42 -18.92 27.66
N GLY A 339 3.23 -18.39 27.39
CA GLY A 339 2.77 -18.13 26.01
C GLY A 339 3.64 -17.13 25.24
N LEU A 340 4.10 -16.08 25.93
CA LEU A 340 5.05 -15.10 25.39
C LEU A 340 6.41 -15.72 25.05
N PHE A 341 6.81 -16.73 25.82
CA PHE A 341 8.07 -17.44 25.68
C PHE A 341 8.09 -18.40 24.49
N ILE A 342 7.08 -19.28 24.39
CA ILE A 342 7.13 -20.45 23.49
C ILE A 342 6.80 -20.12 22.02
N VAL A 343 5.79 -19.28 21.76
CA VAL A 343 5.32 -18.98 20.39
C VAL A 343 6.44 -18.50 19.47
N PRO A 344 7.27 -17.49 19.84
CA PRO A 344 8.25 -16.92 18.91
C PRO A 344 9.42 -17.86 18.64
N VAL A 345 9.92 -18.56 19.68
CA VAL A 345 11.04 -19.50 19.53
C VAL A 345 10.63 -20.73 18.72
N PHE A 346 9.42 -21.25 18.93
CA PHE A 346 8.94 -22.42 18.21
C PHE A 346 8.66 -22.10 16.73
N ALA A 347 8.05 -20.94 16.44
CA ALA A 347 7.91 -20.44 15.08
C ALA A 347 9.28 -20.25 14.38
N ALA A 348 10.30 -19.83 15.14
CA ALA A 348 11.66 -19.68 14.61
C ALA A 348 12.29 -21.02 14.24
N VAL A 349 12.21 -22.03 15.11
CA VAL A 349 12.70 -23.39 14.84
C VAL A 349 12.06 -23.98 13.58
N GLN A 350 10.74 -23.84 13.41
CA GLN A 350 10.02 -24.29 12.22
C GLN A 350 10.48 -23.57 10.94
N SER A 351 10.74 -22.26 11.04
CA SER A 351 11.20 -21.46 9.90
C SER A 351 12.65 -21.73 9.52
N TRP A 352 13.49 -22.18 10.45
CA TRP A 352 14.88 -22.52 10.18
C TRP A 352 15.04 -23.93 9.60
N ALA A 353 14.08 -24.82 9.87
CA ALA A 353 14.05 -26.13 9.27
C ALA A 353 13.81 -26.06 7.74
N GLY A 354 14.64 -26.79 7.00
CA GLY A 354 14.46 -27.01 5.57
C GLY A 354 13.13 -27.71 5.27
N VAL A 355 12.56 -27.45 4.09
CA VAL A 355 11.25 -28.01 3.67
C VAL A 355 11.28 -29.55 3.67
N ASP A 356 12.43 -30.12 3.33
CA ASP A 356 12.71 -31.56 3.22
C ASP A 356 12.80 -32.30 4.57
N ARG A 357 12.93 -31.57 5.68
CA ARG A 357 13.20 -32.15 7.01
C ARG A 357 12.41 -31.49 8.14
N ARG A 358 11.35 -30.75 7.80
CA ARG A 358 10.62 -29.92 8.75
C ARG A 358 9.90 -30.74 9.82
N ALA A 359 9.18 -31.79 9.44
CA ALA A 359 8.47 -32.62 10.41
C ALA A 359 9.45 -33.40 11.29
N ARG A 360 10.58 -33.83 10.73
CA ARG A 360 11.68 -34.46 11.48
C ARG A 360 12.34 -33.55 12.51
N VAL A 361 12.55 -32.27 12.20
CA VAL A 361 13.04 -31.29 13.18
C VAL A 361 12.04 -31.14 14.34
N VAL A 362 10.74 -31.01 14.05
CA VAL A 362 9.70 -30.95 15.08
C VAL A 362 9.68 -32.24 15.91
N ALA A 363 9.79 -33.40 15.28
CA ALA A 363 9.84 -34.69 15.97
C ALA A 363 10.99 -34.76 16.97
N GLY A 364 12.20 -34.38 16.57
CA GLY A 364 13.33 -34.38 17.49
C GLY A 364 13.21 -33.34 18.61
N VAL A 365 12.57 -32.19 18.35
CA VAL A 365 12.21 -31.22 19.41
C VAL A 365 11.23 -31.85 20.40
N ASN A 366 10.21 -32.57 19.93
CA ASN A 366 9.26 -33.26 20.81
C ASN A 366 9.93 -34.32 21.68
N ILE A 367 10.90 -35.07 21.15
CA ILE A 367 11.68 -36.06 21.91
C ILE A 367 12.46 -35.38 23.03
N LEU A 368 13.15 -34.27 22.73
CA LEU A 368 13.88 -33.49 23.75
C LEU A 368 12.93 -32.90 24.79
N ASN A 369 11.76 -32.40 24.39
CA ASN A 369 10.73 -31.90 25.31
C ASN A 369 10.24 -33.00 26.26
N ALA A 370 9.90 -34.19 25.75
CA ALA A 370 9.47 -35.33 26.56
C ALA A 370 10.56 -35.76 27.56
N ALA A 371 11.81 -35.82 27.11
CA ALA A 371 12.96 -36.10 27.97
C ALA A 371 13.13 -35.07 29.08
N ALA A 372 13.10 -33.78 28.74
CA ALA A 372 13.26 -32.71 29.70
C ALA A 372 12.13 -32.68 30.75
N MET A 373 10.86 -32.84 30.32
CA MET A 373 9.72 -32.92 31.24
C MET A 373 9.89 -34.07 32.23
N THR A 374 10.15 -35.28 31.74
CA THR A 374 10.26 -36.49 32.56
C THR A 374 11.41 -36.39 33.57
N LEU A 375 12.59 -35.94 33.13
CA LEU A 375 13.75 -35.74 34.01
C LEU A 375 13.49 -34.66 35.05
N SER A 376 12.84 -33.55 34.67
CA SER A 376 12.52 -32.47 35.60
C SER A 376 11.51 -32.88 36.66
N THR A 377 10.43 -33.58 36.30
CA THR A 377 9.43 -34.08 37.25
C THR A 377 10.06 -35.11 38.21
N ALA A 378 10.92 -36.00 37.72
CA ALA A 378 11.65 -36.93 38.57
C ALA A 378 12.60 -36.21 39.54
N ALA A 379 13.32 -35.18 39.07
CA ALA A 379 14.18 -34.36 39.92
C ALA A 379 13.40 -33.62 41.01
N ILE A 380 12.21 -33.08 40.67
CA ILE A 380 11.31 -32.45 41.65
C ILE A 380 10.82 -33.46 42.68
N ALA A 381 10.43 -34.66 42.27
CA ALA A 381 10.03 -35.73 43.18
C ALA A 381 11.15 -36.10 44.16
N LEU A 382 12.41 -36.20 43.68
CA LEU A 382 13.57 -36.43 44.54
C LEU A 382 13.82 -35.28 45.52
N LEU A 383 13.65 -34.03 45.10
CA LEU A 383 13.77 -32.87 45.99
C LEU A 383 12.65 -32.83 47.05
N GLN A 384 11.43 -33.22 46.69
CA GLN A 384 10.33 -33.37 47.64
C GLN A 384 10.61 -34.47 48.67
N LEU A 385 11.17 -35.61 48.23
CA LEU A 385 11.65 -36.68 49.13
C LEU A 385 12.78 -36.19 50.06
N ALA A 386 13.62 -35.26 49.60
CA ALA A 386 14.65 -34.62 50.41
C ALA A 386 14.12 -33.50 51.32
N GLY A 387 12.79 -33.27 51.38
CA GLY A 387 12.15 -32.31 52.27
C GLY A 387 11.96 -30.89 51.70
N ALA A 388 12.18 -30.68 50.39
CA ALA A 388 11.93 -29.38 49.77
C ALA A 388 10.42 -29.05 49.74
N THR A 389 10.04 -27.90 50.28
CA THR A 389 8.65 -27.45 50.31
C THR A 389 8.19 -26.92 48.94
N THR A 390 6.89 -26.97 48.64
CA THR A 390 6.32 -26.43 47.39
C THR A 390 6.74 -24.97 47.12
N PRO A 391 6.75 -24.06 48.11
CA PRO A 391 7.29 -22.71 47.95
C PRO A 391 8.78 -22.66 47.54
N MET A 392 9.64 -23.52 48.12
CA MET A 392 11.07 -23.61 47.73
C MET A 392 11.22 -23.95 46.25
N LEU A 393 10.42 -24.90 45.77
CA LEU A 393 10.50 -25.39 44.40
C LEU A 393 10.09 -24.32 43.38
N PHE A 394 9.06 -23.51 43.67
CA PHE A 394 8.69 -22.37 42.83
C PHE A 394 9.76 -21.27 42.81
N MET A 395 10.43 -21.00 43.94
CA MET A 395 11.56 -20.05 43.97
C MET A 395 12.77 -20.55 43.17
N LEU A 396 13.13 -21.83 43.32
CA LEU A 396 14.20 -22.45 42.53
C LEU A 396 13.90 -22.40 41.02
N LEU A 397 12.65 -22.70 40.64
CA LEU A 397 12.19 -22.59 39.25
C LEU A 397 12.27 -21.15 38.73
N GLY A 398 11.97 -20.16 39.59
CA GLY A 398 12.09 -18.74 39.29
C GLY A 398 13.52 -18.31 39.02
N LEU A 399 14.45 -18.64 39.93
CA LEU A 399 15.88 -18.33 39.77
C LEU A 399 16.48 -18.99 38.53
N ALA A 400 16.14 -20.26 38.28
CA ALA A 400 16.60 -20.97 37.09
C ALA A 400 16.08 -20.30 35.81
N SER A 401 14.82 -19.84 35.80
CA SER A 401 14.23 -19.15 34.64
C SER A 401 14.91 -17.81 34.35
N ILE A 402 15.30 -17.05 35.39
CA ILE A 402 16.09 -15.81 35.22
C ILE A 402 17.48 -16.12 34.64
N GLY A 403 18.13 -17.18 35.12
CA GLY A 403 19.41 -17.64 34.55
C GLY A 403 19.29 -18.01 33.08
N ILE A 404 18.24 -18.74 32.70
CA ILE A 404 17.94 -19.07 31.31
C ILE A 404 17.66 -17.82 30.47
N ALA A 405 16.92 -16.83 31.01
CA ALA A 405 16.68 -15.56 30.31
C ALA A 405 18.00 -14.84 29.95
N TYR A 406 18.98 -14.84 30.86
CA TYR A 406 20.31 -14.28 30.61
C TYR A 406 21.07 -15.04 29.51
N VAL A 407 21.05 -16.38 29.55
CA VAL A 407 21.68 -17.23 28.52
C VAL A 407 21.05 -16.99 27.16
N ILE A 408 19.72 -16.94 27.07
CA ILE A 408 18.99 -16.66 25.83
C ILE A 408 19.37 -15.28 25.28
N GLY A 409 19.37 -14.25 26.13
CA GLY A 409 19.71 -12.89 25.72
C GLY A 409 21.14 -12.74 25.17
N ARG A 410 22.10 -13.54 25.65
CA ARG A 410 23.50 -13.53 25.18
C ARG A 410 23.74 -14.34 23.92
N THR A 411 23.01 -15.43 23.72
CA THR A 411 23.25 -16.40 22.66
C THR A 411 22.40 -16.18 21.41
N MET A 412 21.30 -15.43 21.51
CA MET A 412 20.39 -15.28 20.38
C MET A 412 20.96 -14.39 19.26
N PRO A 413 20.86 -14.82 17.98
CA PRO A 413 21.41 -14.11 16.82
C PRO A 413 20.61 -12.87 16.38
N ALA A 414 19.59 -12.45 17.13
CA ALA A 414 18.74 -11.30 16.79
C ALA A 414 19.27 -10.01 17.43
N SER A 415 19.33 -8.91 16.67
CA SER A 415 19.61 -7.61 17.28
C SER A 415 18.39 -7.19 18.11
N ALA A 416 18.50 -7.28 19.45
CA ALA A 416 17.44 -6.87 20.38
C ALA A 416 16.86 -5.49 20.05
N LEU A 417 17.71 -4.57 19.54
CA LEU A 417 17.28 -3.25 19.09
C LEU A 417 16.34 -3.26 17.87
N SER A 418 16.62 -4.04 16.81
CA SER A 418 15.73 -4.10 15.64
C SER A 418 14.37 -4.72 16.01
N ASP A 419 14.40 -5.75 16.85
CA ASP A 419 13.18 -6.40 17.34
C ASP A 419 12.36 -5.44 18.23
N ALA A 420 13.02 -4.71 19.14
CA ALA A 420 12.38 -3.68 19.97
C ALA A 420 11.79 -2.54 19.12
N LEU A 421 12.55 -2.02 18.15
CA LEU A 421 12.05 -0.98 17.24
C LEU A 421 10.86 -1.48 16.42
N SER A 422 10.91 -2.70 15.90
CA SER A 422 9.78 -3.33 15.19
C SER A 422 8.53 -3.39 16.07
N ILE A 423 8.66 -3.82 17.33
CA ILE A 423 7.56 -3.83 18.30
C ILE A 423 7.01 -2.42 18.53
N ILE A 424 7.88 -1.43 18.77
CA ILE A 424 7.48 -0.05 19.04
C ILE A 424 6.73 0.54 17.84
N TYR A 425 7.23 0.39 16.62
CA TYR A 425 6.54 0.87 15.41
C TYR A 425 5.21 0.18 15.16
N ARG A 426 5.09 -1.12 15.50
CA ARG A 426 3.82 -1.86 15.40
C ARG A 426 2.82 -1.38 16.44
N ALA A 427 3.24 -1.33 17.71
CA ALA A 427 2.37 -0.97 18.83
C ALA A 427 1.88 0.47 18.72
N LEU A 428 2.77 1.42 18.45
CA LEU A 428 2.44 2.84 18.43
C LEU A 428 1.92 3.30 17.06
N PHE A 429 2.55 2.87 15.97
CA PHE A 429 2.28 3.42 14.63
C PHE A 429 1.52 2.47 13.71
N ARG A 430 1.14 1.27 14.17
CA ARG A 430 0.40 0.27 13.37
C ARG A 430 1.03 0.06 12.00
N ILE A 431 2.36 -0.08 11.99
CA ILE A 431 3.16 -0.20 10.77
C ILE A 431 2.64 -1.33 9.88
N GLU A 432 2.38 -1.00 8.62
CA GLU A 432 2.07 -1.93 7.54
C GLU A 432 3.25 -1.94 6.57
N VAL A 433 3.86 -3.11 6.34
CA VAL A 433 4.98 -3.25 5.40
C VAL A 433 4.54 -4.10 4.22
N VAL A 434 4.56 -3.51 3.02
CA VAL A 434 4.22 -4.16 1.76
C VAL A 434 5.50 -4.41 0.97
N GLY A 435 5.67 -5.62 0.43
CA GLY A 435 6.82 -5.97 -0.41
C GLY A 435 8.11 -6.29 0.35
N LEU A 436 8.04 -6.64 1.64
CA LEU A 436 9.22 -6.93 2.47
C LEU A 436 10.16 -8.00 1.85
N ASP A 437 9.59 -8.97 1.14
CA ASP A 437 10.36 -10.02 0.45
C ASP A 437 11.30 -9.49 -0.63
N ASN A 438 11.04 -8.30 -1.19
CA ASN A 438 11.92 -7.67 -2.17
C ASN A 438 13.29 -7.31 -1.56
N LEU A 439 13.38 -7.08 -0.24
CA LEU A 439 14.67 -6.92 0.46
C LEU A 439 15.49 -8.21 0.50
N HIS A 440 14.85 -9.37 0.43
CA HIS A 440 15.53 -10.67 0.37
C HIS A 440 15.94 -11.04 -1.06
N LYS A 441 15.17 -10.60 -2.06
CA LYS A 441 15.50 -10.82 -3.49
C LYS A 441 16.77 -10.10 -3.94
N ALA A 442 17.07 -8.94 -3.34
CA ALA A 442 18.15 -8.04 -3.76
C ALA A 442 19.60 -8.56 -3.56
N GLY A 443 19.78 -9.82 -3.16
CA GLY A 443 21.09 -10.46 -3.02
C GLY A 443 22.06 -9.78 -2.01
N PRO A 444 23.34 -10.21 -2.01
CA PRO A 444 24.44 -9.45 -1.40
C PRO A 444 24.79 -8.24 -2.29
N ASN A 445 25.16 -7.09 -1.69
CA ASN A 445 25.45 -5.80 -2.36
C ASN A 445 24.21 -4.99 -2.79
N VAL A 446 23.37 -4.60 -1.82
CA VAL A 446 22.14 -3.83 -2.06
C VAL A 446 22.19 -2.44 -1.44
N ILE A 447 21.61 -1.46 -2.14
CA ILE A 447 21.35 -0.11 -1.64
C ILE A 447 19.84 0.06 -1.43
N ILE A 448 19.45 0.33 -0.20
CA ILE A 448 18.06 0.60 0.16
C ILE A 448 17.89 2.12 0.15
N ALA A 449 17.21 2.62 -0.88
CA ALA A 449 16.98 4.05 -1.09
C ALA A 449 15.61 4.43 -0.55
N LEU A 450 15.58 5.19 0.55
CA LEU A 450 14.34 5.62 1.20
C LEU A 450 14.05 7.11 0.95
N ASN A 451 12.77 7.47 0.83
CA ASN A 451 12.37 8.86 1.04
C ASN A 451 12.57 9.26 2.51
N HIS A 452 12.73 10.55 2.78
CA HIS A 452 13.02 11.02 4.14
C HIS A 452 11.97 12.02 4.64
N VAL A 453 11.06 11.56 5.50
CA VAL A 453 9.88 12.29 5.99
C VAL A 453 9.96 12.73 7.46
N SER A 454 10.76 12.05 8.30
CA SER A 454 10.87 12.35 9.73
C SER A 454 12.19 11.89 10.37
N PHE A 455 12.45 12.32 11.61
CA PHE A 455 13.58 11.80 12.41
C PHE A 455 13.41 10.33 12.83
N LEU A 456 12.21 9.75 12.71
CA LEU A 456 11.91 8.36 13.06
C LEU A 456 12.33 7.39 11.94
N ASP A 457 12.55 7.88 10.73
CA ASP A 457 12.76 7.04 9.53
C ASP A 457 13.97 6.11 9.64
N ALA A 458 15.05 6.55 10.28
CA ALA A 458 16.25 5.72 10.48
C ALA A 458 15.96 4.51 11.38
N GLY A 459 15.26 4.72 12.49
CA GLY A 459 14.83 3.64 13.38
C GLY A 459 13.83 2.70 12.71
N LEU A 460 12.94 3.25 11.87
CA LEU A 460 12.03 2.46 11.05
C LEU A 460 12.80 1.58 10.06
N ALA A 461 13.77 2.14 9.33
CA ALA A 461 14.58 1.43 8.35
C ALA A 461 15.41 0.29 8.99
N MET A 462 15.87 0.47 10.24
CA MET A 462 16.50 -0.60 11.03
C MET A 462 15.56 -1.76 11.36
N SER A 463 14.27 -1.47 11.57
CA SER A 463 13.29 -2.52 11.88
C SER A 463 12.99 -3.43 10.68
N LEU A 464 13.30 -2.96 9.45
CA LEU A 464 13.01 -3.70 8.21
C LEU A 464 13.97 -4.88 7.96
N ARG A 465 15.15 -4.93 8.60
CA ARG A 465 16.13 -6.01 8.38
C ARG A 465 16.59 -6.70 9.66
N SER A 466 17.09 -7.92 9.51
CA SER A 466 17.66 -8.73 10.59
C SER A 466 19.17 -8.57 10.76
N ARG A 467 19.90 -8.24 9.69
CA ARG A 467 21.34 -7.92 9.74
C ARG A 467 21.53 -6.42 9.93
N LYS A 468 22.58 -6.03 10.68
CA LYS A 468 22.97 -4.63 10.87
C LYS A 468 23.33 -4.01 9.51
N PRO A 469 22.57 -3.02 9.02
CA PRO A 469 22.91 -2.31 7.80
C PRO A 469 23.96 -1.23 8.10
N VAL A 470 24.67 -0.81 7.05
CA VAL A 470 25.48 0.41 7.09
C VAL A 470 24.56 1.59 6.81
N PHE A 471 24.64 2.64 7.63
CA PHE A 471 23.87 3.86 7.44
C PHE A 471 24.76 4.99 6.92
N ALA A 472 24.42 5.57 5.77
CA ALA A 472 24.99 6.87 5.40
C ALA A 472 24.26 7.98 6.16
N ILE A 473 24.98 8.71 7.01
CA ILE A 473 24.43 9.81 7.83
C ILE A 473 25.11 11.13 7.51
N ASP A 474 24.38 12.25 7.54
CA ASP A 474 24.98 13.57 7.43
C ASP A 474 25.92 13.88 8.63
N VAL A 475 27.06 14.52 8.35
CA VAL A 475 28.09 14.84 9.37
C VAL A 475 27.54 15.75 10.48
N GLY A 476 26.71 16.74 10.13
CA GLY A 476 26.10 17.65 11.10
C GLY A 476 25.14 16.92 12.02
N ILE A 477 24.32 16.03 11.47
CA ILE A 477 23.38 15.20 12.24
C ILE A 477 24.14 14.26 13.19
N ALA A 478 25.22 13.63 12.72
CA ALA A 478 26.03 12.72 13.53
C ALA A 478 26.67 13.40 14.76
N ARG A 479 26.86 14.72 14.74
CA ARG A 479 27.43 15.48 15.88
C ARG A 479 26.41 15.81 16.98
N MET A 480 25.11 15.72 16.70
CA MET A 480 24.07 16.07 17.67
C MET A 480 24.09 15.13 18.89
N TRP A 481 24.00 15.70 20.09
CA TRP A 481 24.17 14.96 21.35
C TRP A 481 23.18 13.80 21.50
N TRP A 482 21.93 13.99 21.08
CA TRP A 482 20.87 12.98 21.17
C TRP A 482 20.98 11.87 20.11
N VAL A 483 21.76 12.07 19.04
CA VAL A 483 22.03 11.05 18.00
C VAL A 483 23.18 10.13 18.43
N LYS A 484 24.10 10.60 19.28
CA LYS A 484 25.28 9.81 19.72
C LYS A 484 24.94 8.44 20.32
N PRO A 485 23.91 8.25 21.17
CA PRO A 485 23.51 6.93 21.64
C PRO A 485 23.12 5.99 20.50
N PHE A 486 22.45 6.50 19.47
CA PHE A 486 22.03 5.72 18.30
C PHE A 486 23.22 5.30 17.42
N LEU A 487 24.24 6.16 17.29
CA LEU A 487 25.48 5.83 16.54
C LEU A 487 26.27 4.69 17.19
N LYS A 488 26.20 4.53 18.52
CA LYS A 488 26.84 3.39 19.20
C LYS A 488 26.17 2.06 18.89
N LEU A 489 24.91 2.10 18.44
CA LEU A 489 24.09 0.91 18.19
C LEU A 489 24.04 0.51 16.71
N THR A 490 24.60 1.32 15.81
CA THR A 490 24.52 1.16 14.34
C THR A 490 25.89 1.36 13.68
N GLU A 491 26.11 0.70 12.54
CA GLU A 491 27.26 1.00 11.69
C GLU A 491 26.96 2.25 10.85
N ALA A 492 27.10 3.42 11.46
CA ALA A 492 26.87 4.70 10.79
C ALA A 492 28.17 5.26 10.20
N LEU A 493 28.16 5.58 8.91
CA LEU A 493 29.25 6.24 8.20
C LEU A 493 28.84 7.68 7.86
N PRO A 494 29.53 8.69 8.42
CA PRO A 494 29.24 10.08 8.11
C PRO A 494 29.63 10.40 6.66
N LEU A 495 28.67 10.88 5.87
CA LEU A 495 28.84 11.28 4.48
C LEU A 495 29.07 12.80 4.41
N ASP A 496 30.29 13.20 4.04
CA ASP A 496 30.61 14.58 3.68
C ASP A 496 30.72 14.69 2.15
N PRO A 497 29.82 15.42 1.47
CA PRO A 497 29.89 15.62 0.03
C PRO A 497 31.20 16.28 -0.44
N THR A 498 31.89 17.00 0.45
CA THR A 498 33.15 17.70 0.16
C THR A 498 34.37 16.78 0.27
N ARG A 499 34.23 15.57 0.83
CA ARG A 499 35.34 14.62 1.05
C ARG A 499 35.15 13.34 0.23
N PRO A 500 35.84 13.18 -0.91
CA PRO A 500 35.71 12.01 -1.78
C PRO A 500 35.99 10.66 -1.12
N MET A 501 36.82 10.63 -0.07
CA MET A 501 37.20 9.40 0.64
C MET A 501 35.99 8.73 1.33
N ALA A 502 35.03 9.49 1.86
CA ALA A 502 33.86 8.93 2.54
C ALA A 502 32.95 8.15 1.58
N VAL A 503 32.83 8.62 0.34
CA VAL A 503 32.09 7.93 -0.73
C VAL A 503 32.78 6.62 -1.11
N ARG A 504 34.13 6.59 -1.12
CA ARG A 504 34.90 5.37 -1.41
C ARG A 504 34.69 4.30 -0.33
N THR A 505 34.75 4.68 0.96
CA THR A 505 34.47 3.75 2.07
C THR A 505 33.08 3.12 1.97
N LEU A 506 32.07 3.89 1.55
CA LEU A 506 30.72 3.38 1.34
C LEU A 506 30.63 2.43 0.14
N ILE A 507 31.32 2.73 -0.97
CA ILE A 507 31.40 1.82 -2.12
C ILE A 507 32.04 0.50 -1.71
N ASP A 508 33.15 0.55 -0.98
CA ASP A 508 33.87 -0.65 -0.53
C ASP A 508 33.02 -1.47 0.46
N ALA A 509 32.28 -0.79 1.36
CA ALA A 509 31.33 -1.45 2.25
C ALA A 509 30.21 -2.18 1.48
N VAL A 510 29.62 -1.55 0.45
CA VAL A 510 28.60 -2.19 -0.39
C VAL A 510 29.18 -3.38 -1.15
N LYS A 511 30.38 -3.24 -1.75
CA LYS A 511 31.08 -4.33 -2.45
C LYS A 511 31.42 -5.51 -1.54
N SER A 512 31.60 -5.27 -0.25
CA SER A 512 31.87 -6.32 0.75
C SER A 512 30.65 -7.16 1.15
N GLY A 513 29.49 -6.99 0.51
CA GLY A 513 28.26 -7.72 0.87
C GLY A 513 27.35 -7.01 1.86
N LYS A 514 27.73 -5.82 2.36
CA LYS A 514 26.91 -5.09 3.33
C LYS A 514 25.80 -4.30 2.64
N ALA A 515 24.61 -4.34 3.23
CA ALA A 515 23.50 -3.52 2.77
C ALA A 515 23.68 -2.06 3.24
N LEU A 516 23.56 -1.12 2.31
CA LEU A 516 23.63 0.30 2.60
C LEU A 516 22.22 0.89 2.64
N ILE A 517 21.86 1.50 3.76
CA ILE A 517 20.68 2.37 3.86
C ILE A 517 21.11 3.80 3.55
N ILE A 518 20.44 4.39 2.58
CA ILE A 518 20.67 5.77 2.17
C ILE A 518 19.35 6.51 2.00
N PHE A 519 19.36 7.78 2.40
CA PHE A 519 18.30 8.75 2.11
C PHE A 519 18.81 9.63 0.97
N PRO A 520 18.43 9.38 -0.30
CA PRO A 520 19.04 10.08 -1.44
C PRO A 520 18.81 11.60 -1.42
N GLU A 521 17.78 12.06 -0.71
CA GLU A 521 17.48 13.48 -0.49
C GLU A 521 18.48 14.19 0.43
N GLY A 522 19.27 13.45 1.22
CA GLY A 522 20.28 13.99 2.14
C GLY A 522 19.72 14.79 3.34
N ARG A 523 18.42 15.01 3.41
CA ARG A 523 17.73 15.76 4.47
C ARG A 523 16.28 15.30 4.61
N ILE A 524 15.68 15.54 5.77
CA ILE A 524 14.24 15.40 5.97
C ILE A 524 13.51 16.41 5.07
N THR A 525 12.47 15.96 4.39
CA THR A 525 11.62 16.76 3.52
C THR A 525 11.01 17.95 4.26
N VAL A 526 10.94 19.09 3.58
CA VAL A 526 10.25 20.31 4.04
C VAL A 526 9.05 20.66 3.18
N THR A 527 8.80 19.89 2.12
CA THR A 527 7.67 20.06 1.20
C THR A 527 6.65 18.92 1.36
N GLY A 528 7.07 17.77 1.90
CA GLY A 528 6.24 16.56 1.98
C GLY A 528 6.21 15.76 0.67
N SER A 529 6.91 16.26 -0.36
CA SER A 529 7.12 15.60 -1.65
C SER A 529 8.60 15.25 -1.83
N LEU A 530 8.92 14.51 -2.89
CA LEU A 530 10.30 14.16 -3.24
C LEU A 530 11.12 15.42 -3.51
N MET A 531 12.19 15.63 -2.73
CA MET A 531 13.13 16.74 -2.93
C MET A 531 14.26 16.36 -3.89
N LYS A 532 15.27 17.24 -4.01
CA LYS A 532 16.49 17.00 -4.79
C LYS A 532 17.16 15.70 -4.33
N VAL A 533 17.42 14.80 -5.27
CA VAL A 533 18.26 13.62 -5.08
C VAL A 533 19.73 14.00 -5.32
N TYR A 534 20.62 13.63 -4.41
CA TYR A 534 22.05 13.91 -4.54
C TYR A 534 22.78 12.87 -5.39
N ASP A 535 23.57 13.35 -6.35
CA ASP A 535 24.39 12.49 -7.22
C ASP A 535 25.34 11.56 -6.45
N GLY A 536 25.77 11.95 -5.25
CA GLY A 536 26.65 11.12 -4.41
C GLY A 536 26.06 9.76 -4.08
N ALA A 537 24.74 9.70 -3.79
CA ALA A 537 24.03 8.45 -3.56
C ALA A 537 23.99 7.58 -4.82
N ALA A 538 23.74 8.21 -5.97
CA ALA A 538 23.72 7.52 -7.26
C ALA A 538 25.10 6.98 -7.67
N MET A 539 26.17 7.72 -7.38
CA MET A 539 27.54 7.30 -7.66
C MET A 539 27.96 6.07 -6.86
N ILE A 540 27.47 5.91 -5.63
CA ILE A 540 27.74 4.71 -4.82
C ILE A 540 27.11 3.50 -5.50
N ALA A 541 25.87 3.62 -5.95
CA ALA A 541 25.15 2.56 -6.64
C ALA A 541 25.78 2.19 -8.00
N ASP A 542 26.11 3.19 -8.83
CA ASP A 542 26.77 2.98 -10.13
C ASP A 542 28.15 2.30 -9.97
N LYS A 543 29.00 2.78 -9.04
CA LYS A 543 30.36 2.24 -8.86
C LYS A 543 30.43 0.91 -8.11
N ALA A 544 29.43 0.60 -7.30
CA ALA A 544 29.32 -0.68 -6.62
C ALA A 544 28.67 -1.77 -7.47
N ASP A 545 28.09 -1.42 -8.64
CA ASP A 545 27.19 -2.27 -9.43
C ASP A 545 26.11 -2.91 -8.55
N ALA A 546 25.55 -2.10 -7.64
CA ALA A 546 24.61 -2.56 -6.63
C ALA A 546 23.16 -2.39 -7.11
N GLU A 547 22.29 -3.32 -6.73
CA GLU A 547 20.86 -3.13 -6.92
C GLU A 547 20.32 -2.07 -5.98
N VAL A 548 19.43 -1.21 -6.48
CA VAL A 548 18.72 -0.20 -5.70
C VAL A 548 17.34 -0.73 -5.38
N VAL A 549 17.01 -0.83 -4.08
CA VAL A 549 15.67 -1.15 -3.60
C VAL A 549 14.98 0.14 -3.14
N PRO A 550 13.99 0.63 -3.89
CA PRO A 550 13.27 1.85 -3.55
C PRO A 550 12.24 1.57 -2.44
N VAL A 551 12.25 2.38 -1.39
CA VAL A 551 11.34 2.23 -0.25
C VAL A 551 10.64 3.55 0.05
N ARG A 552 9.31 3.54 0.08
CA ARG A 552 8.51 4.70 0.48
C ARG A 552 7.95 4.51 1.88
N ILE A 553 8.17 5.52 2.71
CA ILE A 553 7.62 5.70 4.05
C ILE A 553 6.51 6.74 3.95
N GLU A 554 5.34 6.39 4.48
CA GLU A 554 4.16 7.26 4.59
C GLU A 554 3.59 7.22 6.00
N GLY A 555 3.03 8.34 6.47
CA GLY A 555 2.42 8.51 7.79
C GLY A 555 3.34 9.22 8.79
N LEU A 556 4.65 8.98 8.75
CA LEU A 556 5.60 9.60 9.70
C LEU A 556 5.73 11.12 9.53
N GLU A 557 5.42 11.66 8.36
CA GLU A 557 5.33 13.11 8.10
C GLU A 557 4.28 13.81 8.98
N GLN A 558 3.25 13.09 9.43
CA GLN A 558 2.21 13.62 10.32
C GLN A 558 2.68 13.73 11.78
N THR A 559 3.81 13.12 12.14
CA THR A 559 4.32 13.15 13.53
C THR A 559 4.96 14.48 13.89
N PRO A 560 5.05 14.86 15.17
CA PRO A 560 5.81 16.03 15.60
C PRO A 560 7.30 15.98 15.23
N PHE A 561 7.84 14.80 14.90
CA PHE A 561 9.23 14.55 14.52
C PHE A 561 9.53 14.80 13.04
N SER A 562 8.57 15.30 12.26
CA SER A 562 8.80 15.76 10.88
C SER A 562 9.03 17.28 10.84
N ARG A 563 9.78 17.76 9.84
CA ARG A 563 10.05 19.20 9.63
C ARG A 563 8.87 19.98 9.05
N LEU A 564 7.80 19.31 8.62
CA LEU A 564 6.61 19.96 8.07
C LEU A 564 5.82 20.73 9.14
N SER A 565 5.33 21.92 8.82
CA SER A 565 4.48 22.70 9.73
C SER A 565 3.05 22.13 9.86
N ARG A 566 2.31 22.55 10.89
CA ARG A 566 0.86 22.23 11.06
C ARG A 566 -0.01 22.70 9.88
N ASN A 567 0.46 23.70 9.14
CA ASN A 567 -0.20 24.23 7.94
C ASN A 567 0.04 23.31 6.74
N GLN A 568 1.22 22.68 6.65
CA GLN A 568 1.59 21.76 5.57
C GLN A 568 1.02 20.35 5.75
N VAL A 569 0.86 19.88 7.00
CA VAL A 569 0.37 18.53 7.29
C VAL A 569 -0.50 18.49 8.55
N ARG A 570 -1.50 17.61 8.59
CA ARG A 570 -2.32 17.41 9.78
C ARG A 570 -1.54 16.58 10.81
N ARG A 571 -1.19 17.18 11.96
CA ARG A 571 -0.40 16.53 12.99
C ARG A 571 -1.16 15.43 13.73
N LYS A 572 -0.48 14.30 13.98
CA LYS A 572 -0.94 13.16 14.79
C LYS A 572 0.25 12.58 15.54
N TRP A 573 0.07 12.15 16.79
CA TRP A 573 1.13 11.49 17.55
C TRP A 573 1.43 10.07 17.05
N PHE A 574 0.36 9.32 16.74
CA PHE A 574 0.43 7.89 16.39
C PHE A 574 -0.30 7.60 15.06
N PRO A 575 0.10 8.26 13.95
CA PRO A 575 -0.46 7.98 12.63
C PRO A 575 -0.19 6.54 12.23
N LYS A 576 -1.07 5.96 11.41
CA LYS A 576 -0.78 4.69 10.74
C LYS A 576 0.40 4.91 9.79
N VAL A 577 1.43 4.08 9.90
CA VAL A 577 2.62 4.13 9.02
C VAL A 577 2.53 3.03 7.98
N LYS A 578 2.73 3.39 6.71
CA LYS A 578 2.82 2.43 5.60
C LYS A 578 4.23 2.49 5.03
N VAL A 579 4.85 1.34 4.87
CA VAL A 579 6.16 1.17 4.22
C VAL A 579 5.95 0.29 3.00
N THR A 580 6.25 0.82 1.82
CA THR A 580 6.16 0.05 0.57
C THR A 580 7.57 -0.14 0.00
N VAL A 581 7.98 -1.39 -0.13
CA VAL A 581 9.28 -1.81 -0.67
C VAL A 581 9.07 -2.33 -2.09
N LEU A 582 9.58 -1.60 -3.09
CA LEU A 582 9.48 -2.02 -4.49
C LEU A 582 10.55 -3.06 -4.86
N GLU A 583 10.42 -3.63 -6.06
CA GLU A 583 11.40 -4.58 -6.57
C GLU A 583 12.80 -3.92 -6.72
N PRO A 584 13.89 -4.69 -6.56
CA PRO A 584 15.23 -4.19 -6.84
C PRO A 584 15.37 -3.79 -8.31
N VAL A 585 16.05 -2.67 -8.57
CA VAL A 585 16.31 -2.15 -9.91
C VAL A 585 17.78 -1.75 -10.04
N LYS A 586 18.38 -2.06 -11.19
CA LYS A 586 19.71 -1.55 -11.54
C LYS A 586 19.63 -0.14 -12.10
N LEU A 587 20.64 0.66 -11.80
CA LEU A 587 20.82 1.99 -12.36
C LEU A 587 21.27 1.87 -13.83
N ALA A 588 20.44 2.34 -14.75
CA ALA A 588 20.78 2.43 -16.17
C ALA A 588 21.57 3.71 -16.44
N VAL A 589 22.88 3.59 -16.70
CA VAL A 589 23.76 4.69 -17.06
C VAL A 589 24.63 4.26 -18.24
N ASP A 590 24.65 5.06 -19.30
CA ASP A 590 25.45 4.78 -20.49
C ASP A 590 26.96 4.60 -20.13
N PRO A 591 27.56 3.43 -20.47
CA PRO A 591 28.97 3.15 -20.27
C PRO A 591 29.92 4.17 -20.93
N ALA A 592 29.53 4.82 -22.02
CA ALA A 592 30.35 5.79 -22.73
C ALA A 592 30.54 7.10 -21.95
N LEU A 593 29.60 7.44 -21.07
CA LEU A 593 29.67 8.66 -20.27
C LEU A 593 30.77 8.55 -19.21
N LYS A 594 31.62 9.59 -19.13
CA LYS A 594 32.73 9.70 -18.15
C LYS A 594 32.61 10.98 -17.31
N GLY A 595 33.30 10.99 -16.17
CA GLY A 595 33.46 12.17 -15.31
C GLY A 595 32.14 12.79 -14.84
N ARG A 596 31.98 14.10 -15.03
CA ARG A 596 30.80 14.87 -14.59
C ARG A 596 29.51 14.46 -15.29
N LYS A 597 29.57 14.14 -16.60
CA LYS A 597 28.39 13.71 -17.37
C LYS A 597 27.82 12.39 -16.84
N ARG A 598 28.67 11.41 -16.54
CA ARG A 598 28.25 10.13 -15.92
C ARG A 598 27.58 10.35 -14.57
N ARG A 599 28.16 11.22 -13.74
CA ARG A 599 27.60 11.56 -12.42
C ARG A 599 26.20 12.16 -12.51
N GLN A 600 25.99 13.09 -13.45
CA GLN A 600 24.68 13.71 -13.68
C GLN A 600 23.66 12.70 -14.21
N ALA A 601 24.07 11.83 -15.14
CA ALA A 601 23.21 10.76 -15.66
C ALA A 601 22.80 9.77 -14.55
N ALA A 602 23.74 9.34 -13.70
CA ALA A 602 23.45 8.49 -12.54
C ALA A 602 22.47 9.19 -11.56
N GLY A 603 22.69 10.47 -11.25
CA GLY A 603 21.79 11.26 -10.41
C GLY A 603 20.37 11.37 -11.00
N ALA A 604 20.25 11.63 -12.30
CA ALA A 604 18.98 11.70 -13.00
C ALA A 604 18.25 10.35 -13.05
N ALA A 605 18.98 9.25 -13.20
CA ALA A 605 18.44 7.90 -13.18
C ALA A 605 17.95 7.51 -11.77
N LEU A 606 18.72 7.82 -10.71
CA LEU A 606 18.26 7.60 -9.33
C LEU A 606 17.06 8.48 -8.99
N TYR A 607 17.01 9.74 -9.46
CA TYR A 607 15.81 10.56 -9.35
C TYR A 607 14.61 9.92 -10.07
N GLY A 608 14.83 9.35 -11.27
CA GLY A 608 13.82 8.59 -11.99
C GLY A 608 13.25 7.44 -11.18
N ILE A 609 14.11 6.64 -10.54
CA ILE A 609 13.72 5.55 -9.64
C ILE A 609 12.91 6.08 -8.44
N MET A 610 13.35 7.18 -7.80
CA MET A 610 12.63 7.77 -6.67
C MET A 610 11.29 8.42 -7.08
N SER A 611 11.22 9.01 -8.28
CA SER A 611 9.98 9.57 -8.85
C SER A 611 9.00 8.45 -9.19
N ASP A 612 9.47 7.35 -9.79
CA ASP A 612 8.67 6.16 -10.06
C ASP A 612 8.18 5.48 -8.77
N LEU A 613 9.02 5.47 -7.72
CA LEU A 613 8.59 5.05 -6.38
C LEU A 613 7.39 5.87 -5.89
N VAL A 614 7.43 7.20 -6.01
CA VAL A 614 6.28 8.03 -5.62
C VAL A 614 5.05 7.72 -6.48
N PHE A 615 5.23 7.52 -7.78
CA PHE A 615 4.13 7.21 -8.67
C PHE A 615 3.48 5.83 -8.36
N ARG A 616 4.27 4.74 -8.40
CA ARG A 616 3.79 3.35 -8.26
C ARG A 616 3.13 3.05 -6.93
N THR A 617 3.50 3.76 -5.86
CA THR A 617 2.91 3.53 -4.54
C THR A 617 1.75 4.48 -4.23
N THR A 618 1.50 5.49 -5.06
CA THR A 618 0.33 6.36 -4.90
C THR A 618 -0.90 5.62 -5.43
N SER A 619 -1.90 5.41 -4.58
CA SER A 619 -3.07 4.60 -4.97
C SER A 619 -3.87 5.25 -6.10
N THR A 620 -4.02 4.49 -7.19
CA THR A 620 -4.93 4.76 -8.30
C THR A 620 -6.05 3.71 -8.38
N ASP A 621 -6.09 2.78 -7.42
CA ASP A 621 -7.07 1.69 -7.34
C ASP A 621 -8.34 2.10 -6.59
N ARG A 622 -8.92 3.21 -7.03
CA ARG A 622 -10.14 3.81 -6.46
C ARG A 622 -10.78 4.73 -7.50
N THR A 623 -12.01 5.15 -7.25
CA THR A 623 -12.70 6.18 -8.05
C THR A 623 -12.23 7.59 -7.66
N VAL A 624 -12.44 8.56 -8.56
CA VAL A 624 -12.12 9.97 -8.28
C VAL A 624 -12.89 10.47 -7.05
N ILE A 625 -14.18 10.14 -6.92
CA ILE A 625 -14.98 10.53 -5.75
C ILE A 625 -14.46 9.92 -4.44
N GLN A 626 -14.05 8.65 -4.44
CA GLN A 626 -13.40 8.03 -3.29
C GLN A 626 -12.10 8.75 -2.93
N ALA A 627 -11.26 9.09 -3.92
CA ALA A 627 -10.04 9.86 -3.68
C ALA A 627 -10.30 11.25 -3.07
N VAL A 628 -11.37 11.95 -3.48
CA VAL A 628 -11.77 13.23 -2.87
C VAL A 628 -12.28 13.04 -1.44
N ILE A 629 -13.01 11.96 -1.15
CA ILE A 629 -13.45 11.59 0.21
C ILE A 629 -12.23 11.33 1.10
N GLU A 630 -11.28 10.52 0.64
CA GLU A 630 -10.04 10.22 1.36
C GLU A 630 -9.19 11.48 1.62
N ALA A 631 -9.11 12.38 0.63
CA ALA A 631 -8.46 13.69 0.80
C ALA A 631 -9.15 14.52 1.89
N ALA A 632 -10.49 14.50 1.95
CA ALA A 632 -11.25 15.18 3.01
C ALA A 632 -10.97 14.61 4.41
N GLU A 633 -10.79 13.29 4.53
CA GLU A 633 -10.43 12.63 5.80
C GLU A 633 -8.99 12.95 6.23
N HIS A 634 -8.05 12.91 5.27
CA HIS A 634 -6.63 13.18 5.50
C HIS A 634 -6.38 14.64 5.89
N HIS A 635 -6.87 15.58 5.08
CA HIS A 635 -6.61 17.01 5.24
C HIS A 635 -7.60 17.74 6.15
N GLY A 636 -8.78 17.15 6.37
CA GLY A 636 -9.83 17.62 7.28
C GLY A 636 -11.07 18.19 6.57
N GLN A 637 -12.24 17.67 6.92
CA GLN A 637 -13.52 18.00 6.24
C GLN A 637 -13.94 19.47 6.34
N LYS A 638 -13.44 20.22 7.34
CA LYS A 638 -13.76 21.66 7.52
C LYS A 638 -12.93 22.58 6.64
N ARG A 639 -11.96 22.06 5.90
CA ARG A 639 -11.11 22.87 5.04
C ARG A 639 -11.83 23.28 3.76
N VAL A 640 -11.58 24.50 3.29
CA VAL A 640 -12.00 24.97 1.96
C VAL A 640 -11.44 24.05 0.88
N ALA A 641 -12.31 23.60 -0.03
CA ALA A 641 -11.98 22.75 -1.17
C ALA A 641 -12.10 23.54 -2.47
N ILE A 642 -13.22 24.26 -2.65
CA ILE A 642 -13.48 25.09 -3.82
C ILE A 642 -14.07 26.44 -3.39
N GLU A 643 -13.85 27.46 -4.21
CA GLU A 643 -14.33 28.82 -4.03
C GLU A 643 -14.61 29.42 -5.40
N ASP A 644 -15.66 30.22 -5.52
CA ASP A 644 -15.94 31.02 -6.71
C ASP A 644 -16.52 32.39 -6.28
N PRO A 645 -16.55 33.41 -7.16
CA PRO A 645 -17.04 34.74 -6.80
C PRO A 645 -18.56 34.82 -6.57
N VAL A 646 -19.34 33.79 -6.94
CA VAL A 646 -20.81 33.85 -6.94
C VAL A 646 -21.40 33.20 -5.69
N THR A 647 -20.89 32.02 -5.34
CA THR A 647 -21.36 31.17 -4.24
C THR A 647 -20.42 31.17 -3.04
N GLY A 648 -19.18 31.67 -3.21
CA GLY A 648 -18.18 31.77 -2.16
C GLY A 648 -17.48 30.43 -1.85
N ALA A 649 -16.91 30.33 -0.65
CA ALA A 649 -16.11 29.17 -0.26
C ALA A 649 -16.96 27.96 0.19
N MET A 650 -16.65 26.78 -0.37
CA MET A 650 -17.18 25.49 0.07
C MET A 650 -16.07 24.65 0.69
N THR A 651 -16.34 24.14 1.90
CA THR A 651 -15.47 23.16 2.55
C THR A 651 -15.66 21.77 1.94
N TYR A 652 -14.72 20.85 2.14
CA TYR A 652 -14.89 19.44 1.73
C TYR A 652 -16.21 18.85 2.26
N LYS A 653 -16.58 19.15 3.51
CA LYS A 653 -17.87 18.74 4.09
C LYS A 653 -19.05 19.24 3.27
N ARG A 654 -19.06 20.53 2.91
CA ARG A 654 -20.14 21.15 2.11
C ARG A 654 -20.15 20.60 0.68
N LEU A 655 -18.99 20.49 0.04
CA LEU A 655 -18.82 19.97 -1.31
C LEU A 655 -19.35 18.54 -1.43
N LEU A 656 -18.89 17.62 -0.58
CA LEU A 656 -19.30 16.21 -0.61
C LEU A 656 -20.78 16.03 -0.25
N THR A 657 -21.30 16.83 0.68
CA THR A 657 -22.74 16.84 1.00
C THR A 657 -23.56 17.31 -0.21
N ALA A 658 -23.15 18.42 -0.85
CA ALA A 658 -23.83 18.95 -2.03
C ALA A 658 -23.76 17.97 -3.22
N ALA A 659 -22.60 17.33 -3.44
CA ALA A 659 -22.44 16.31 -4.47
C ALA A 659 -23.34 15.10 -4.20
N SER A 660 -23.46 14.64 -2.96
CA SER A 660 -24.38 13.55 -2.59
C SER A 660 -25.86 13.93 -2.80
N VAL A 661 -26.27 15.13 -2.40
CA VAL A 661 -27.64 15.62 -2.60
C VAL A 661 -27.96 15.76 -4.09
N LEU A 662 -27.11 16.48 -4.83
CA LEU A 662 -27.33 16.74 -6.25
C LEU A 662 -27.24 15.44 -7.06
N GLY A 663 -26.27 14.56 -6.75
CA GLY A 663 -26.14 13.25 -7.36
C GLY A 663 -27.43 12.44 -7.25
N THR A 664 -28.05 12.42 -6.06
CA THR A 664 -29.34 11.74 -5.84
C THR A 664 -30.46 12.30 -6.73
N LYS A 665 -30.49 13.62 -6.96
CA LYS A 665 -31.51 14.25 -7.83
C LYS A 665 -31.22 14.06 -9.32
N LEU A 666 -29.96 13.87 -9.70
CA LEU A 666 -29.56 13.61 -11.09
C LEU A 666 -29.65 12.13 -11.47
N MET A 667 -29.68 11.22 -10.50
CA MET A 667 -29.79 9.77 -10.73
C MET A 667 -30.91 9.35 -11.69
N PRO A 668 -32.13 9.92 -11.65
CA PRO A 668 -33.22 9.49 -12.53
C PRO A 668 -33.05 9.93 -13.99
N LEU A 669 -32.13 10.86 -14.28
CA LEU A 669 -31.98 11.45 -15.60
C LEU A 669 -31.25 10.56 -16.62
N ALA A 670 -30.54 9.53 -16.13
CA ALA A 670 -29.92 8.51 -16.96
C ALA A 670 -29.71 7.20 -16.15
N PRO A 671 -29.73 6.04 -16.82
CA PRO A 671 -29.34 4.77 -16.22
C PRO A 671 -27.91 4.79 -15.66
N GLU A 672 -27.58 3.83 -14.80
CA GLU A 672 -26.23 3.67 -14.29
C GLU A 672 -25.22 3.44 -15.43
N SER A 673 -24.01 3.98 -15.30
CA SER A 673 -22.95 3.98 -16.32
C SER A 673 -23.25 4.76 -17.61
N ARG A 674 -24.44 5.35 -17.75
CA ARG A 674 -24.76 6.19 -18.91
C ARG A 674 -24.32 7.63 -18.70
N PRO A 675 -23.94 8.34 -19.78
CA PRO A 675 -23.48 9.70 -19.68
C PRO A 675 -24.62 10.71 -19.55
N ILE A 676 -24.36 11.77 -18.79
CA ILE A 676 -25.18 12.98 -18.74
C ILE A 676 -24.32 14.14 -19.19
N GLY A 677 -24.82 14.92 -20.15
CA GLY A 677 -24.14 16.11 -20.65
C GLY A 677 -24.04 17.18 -19.55
N VAL A 678 -22.86 17.74 -19.31
CA VAL A 678 -22.63 18.83 -18.37
C VAL A 678 -22.20 20.06 -19.15
N MET A 679 -23.10 21.04 -19.25
CA MET A 679 -22.85 22.31 -19.93
C MET A 679 -22.91 23.46 -18.91
N LEU A 680 -21.84 23.60 -18.13
CA LEU A 680 -21.75 24.57 -17.03
C LEU A 680 -20.44 25.37 -17.12
N PRO A 681 -20.41 26.61 -16.61
CA PRO A 681 -19.20 27.42 -16.57
C PRO A 681 -18.24 26.90 -15.50
N ASN A 682 -17.01 27.40 -15.53
CA ASN A 682 -16.04 27.11 -14.49
C ASN A 682 -16.42 27.81 -13.16
N ALA A 683 -17.18 27.09 -12.33
CA ALA A 683 -17.77 27.54 -11.07
C ALA A 683 -18.03 26.35 -10.12
N ASN A 684 -18.32 26.61 -8.85
CA ASN A 684 -18.56 25.57 -7.84
C ASN A 684 -19.67 24.59 -8.26
N GLY A 685 -20.74 25.10 -8.88
CA GLY A 685 -21.85 24.29 -9.38
C GLY A 685 -21.43 23.21 -10.38
N ALA A 686 -20.43 23.49 -11.24
CA ALA A 686 -19.91 22.52 -12.19
C ALA A 686 -19.18 21.38 -11.47
N ILE A 687 -18.34 21.69 -10.48
CA ILE A 687 -17.61 20.68 -9.70
C ILE A 687 -18.57 19.83 -8.86
N VAL A 688 -19.56 20.46 -8.22
CA VAL A 688 -20.60 19.74 -7.45
C VAL A 688 -21.38 18.78 -8.37
N THR A 689 -21.71 19.20 -9.59
CA THR A 689 -22.41 18.38 -10.59
C THR A 689 -21.55 17.20 -11.04
N VAL A 690 -20.29 17.44 -11.40
CA VAL A 690 -19.34 16.39 -11.82
C VAL A 690 -19.16 15.34 -10.72
N LEU A 691 -18.85 15.77 -9.49
CA LEU A 691 -18.69 14.84 -8.37
C LEU A 691 -20.00 14.14 -8.00
N GLY A 692 -21.14 14.82 -8.13
CA GLY A 692 -22.46 14.25 -7.88
C GLY A 692 -22.81 13.14 -8.87
N LEU A 693 -22.54 13.35 -10.16
CA LEU A 693 -22.71 12.34 -11.20
C LEU A 693 -21.79 11.14 -10.97
N MET A 694 -20.49 11.38 -10.72
CA MET A 694 -19.53 10.31 -10.41
C MET A 694 -19.95 9.52 -9.16
N SER A 695 -20.38 10.20 -8.09
CA SER A 695 -20.88 9.57 -6.86
C SER A 695 -22.13 8.74 -7.10
N ALA A 696 -23.00 9.21 -8.00
CA ALA A 696 -24.19 8.51 -8.44
C ALA A 696 -23.89 7.38 -9.45
N GLY A 697 -22.65 7.13 -9.88
CA GLY A 697 -22.36 6.12 -10.91
C GLY A 697 -22.87 6.50 -12.31
N ARG A 698 -23.00 7.80 -12.60
CA ARG A 698 -23.31 8.36 -13.93
C ARG A 698 -22.05 9.04 -14.47
N VAL A 699 -21.92 9.09 -15.80
CA VAL A 699 -20.69 9.61 -16.42
C VAL A 699 -20.89 11.08 -16.82
N PRO A 700 -20.18 12.06 -16.22
CA PRO A 700 -20.21 13.43 -16.71
C PRO A 700 -19.58 13.52 -18.11
N ALA A 701 -20.38 13.89 -19.11
CA ALA A 701 -19.90 14.19 -20.45
C ALA A 701 -19.81 15.70 -20.63
N MET A 702 -18.61 16.24 -20.67
CA MET A 702 -18.40 17.67 -20.59
C MET A 702 -18.63 18.35 -21.93
N ILE A 703 -19.65 19.21 -22.01
CA ILE A 703 -20.07 19.86 -23.25
C ILE A 703 -19.27 21.14 -23.49
N ASN A 704 -18.54 21.20 -24.60
CA ASN A 704 -17.92 22.43 -25.08
C ASN A 704 -18.97 23.34 -25.72
N PHE A 705 -19.52 24.27 -24.94
CA PHE A 705 -20.52 25.24 -25.39
C PHE A 705 -20.02 26.22 -26.47
N THR A 706 -18.70 26.26 -26.76
CA THR A 706 -18.13 27.10 -27.83
C THR A 706 -18.02 26.37 -29.18
N ALA A 707 -18.29 25.06 -29.22
CA ALA A 707 -18.14 24.26 -30.44
C ALA A 707 -19.28 24.47 -31.47
N GLY A 708 -20.36 25.16 -31.08
CA GLY A 708 -21.57 25.32 -31.89
C GLY A 708 -22.53 24.12 -31.81
N ALA A 709 -23.81 24.36 -32.09
CA ALA A 709 -24.89 23.38 -31.87
C ALA A 709 -24.68 22.07 -32.63
N THR A 710 -24.28 22.14 -33.90
CA THR A 710 -24.08 20.95 -34.76
C THR A 710 -23.02 20.01 -34.19
N ASN A 711 -21.88 20.54 -33.75
CA ASN A 711 -20.79 19.78 -33.17
C ASN A 711 -21.18 19.18 -31.81
N ILE A 712 -21.90 19.93 -30.99
CA ILE A 712 -22.41 19.42 -29.71
C ILE A 712 -23.39 18.27 -29.95
N LEU A 713 -24.34 18.42 -30.87
CA LEU A 713 -25.29 17.35 -31.21
C LEU A 713 -24.60 16.10 -31.77
N ALA A 714 -23.56 16.26 -32.59
CA ALA A 714 -22.75 15.14 -33.08
C ALA A 714 -22.03 14.41 -31.94
N GLY A 715 -21.43 15.15 -30.99
CA GLY A 715 -20.84 14.58 -29.78
C GLY A 715 -21.86 13.88 -28.89
N CYS A 716 -23.03 14.47 -28.70
CA CYS A 716 -24.14 13.86 -27.96
C CYS A 716 -24.61 12.57 -28.63
N ARG A 717 -24.70 12.53 -29.96
CA ARG A 717 -25.01 11.30 -30.71
C ARG A 717 -23.92 10.24 -30.49
N ALA A 718 -22.65 10.60 -30.63
CA ALA A 718 -21.53 9.66 -30.45
C ALA A 718 -21.54 8.99 -29.07
N ALA A 719 -21.87 9.75 -28.03
CA ALA A 719 -21.90 9.27 -26.64
C ALA A 719 -23.29 8.85 -26.15
N GLU A 720 -24.31 8.77 -27.01
CA GLU A 720 -25.70 8.45 -26.65
C GLU A 720 -26.25 9.30 -25.48
N ILE A 721 -25.93 10.59 -25.48
CA ILE A 721 -26.41 11.55 -24.48
C ILE A 721 -27.82 11.99 -24.85
N SER A 722 -28.79 11.72 -23.97
CA SER A 722 -30.18 12.18 -24.11
C SER A 722 -30.47 13.46 -23.30
N THR A 723 -29.68 13.72 -22.26
CA THR A 723 -29.95 14.77 -21.27
C THR A 723 -28.71 15.65 -21.05
N ILE A 724 -28.90 16.98 -21.09
CA ILE A 724 -27.89 17.97 -20.75
C ILE A 724 -28.33 18.74 -19.50
N VAL A 725 -27.42 18.86 -18.53
CA VAL A 725 -27.58 19.67 -17.33
C VAL A 725 -26.86 21.00 -17.51
N THR A 726 -27.56 22.11 -17.27
CA THR A 726 -27.03 23.47 -17.38
C THR A 726 -27.61 24.41 -16.32
N SER A 727 -27.34 25.72 -16.42
CA SER A 727 -27.84 26.76 -15.52
C SER A 727 -28.43 27.92 -16.31
N ARG A 728 -29.60 28.41 -15.92
CA ARG A 728 -30.26 29.57 -16.58
C ARG A 728 -29.38 30.82 -16.50
N ALA A 729 -28.80 31.07 -15.32
CA ALA A 729 -27.89 32.19 -15.12
C ALA A 729 -26.63 32.10 -15.99
N PHE A 730 -26.19 30.88 -16.33
CA PHE A 730 -25.08 30.69 -17.28
C PHE A 730 -25.51 30.95 -18.72
N ILE A 731 -26.68 30.44 -19.14
CA ILE A 731 -27.20 30.67 -20.49
C ILE A 731 -27.34 32.17 -20.77
N GLU A 732 -27.97 32.91 -19.84
CA GLU A 732 -28.19 34.35 -19.96
C GLU A 732 -26.86 35.12 -20.01
N LYS A 733 -25.97 34.92 -19.02
CA LYS A 733 -24.68 35.63 -18.96
C LYS A 733 -23.74 35.26 -20.10
N GLY A 734 -23.82 34.03 -20.59
CA GLY A 734 -23.05 33.54 -21.72
C GLY A 734 -23.64 33.90 -23.09
N ARG A 735 -24.85 34.49 -23.14
CA ARG A 735 -25.62 34.76 -24.36
C ARG A 735 -25.81 33.50 -25.22
N LEU A 736 -26.16 32.40 -24.56
CA LEU A 736 -26.27 31.07 -25.17
C LEU A 736 -27.72 30.66 -25.48
N ASP A 737 -28.68 31.60 -25.49
CA ASP A 737 -30.11 31.30 -25.66
C ASP A 737 -30.39 30.55 -26.97
N ASN A 738 -29.79 31.00 -28.08
CA ASN A 738 -29.91 30.35 -29.38
C ASN A 738 -29.32 28.93 -29.37
N LEU A 739 -28.21 28.73 -28.65
CA LEU A 739 -27.60 27.41 -28.49
C LEU A 739 -28.50 26.50 -27.67
N ALA A 740 -29.01 26.98 -26.53
CA ALA A 740 -29.91 26.24 -25.66
C ALA A 740 -31.19 25.82 -26.39
N ALA A 741 -31.78 26.73 -27.18
CA ALA A 741 -32.96 26.44 -28.00
C ALA A 741 -32.68 25.39 -29.09
N ALA A 742 -31.52 25.47 -29.75
CA ALA A 742 -31.12 24.48 -30.75
C ALA A 742 -30.89 23.08 -30.14
N LEU A 743 -30.37 23.02 -28.90
CA LEU A 743 -30.15 21.76 -28.19
C LEU A 743 -31.46 21.19 -27.64
N SER A 744 -32.35 22.01 -27.08
CA SER A 744 -33.64 21.58 -26.51
C SER A 744 -34.61 21.02 -27.55
N ALA A 745 -34.42 21.36 -28.83
CA ALA A 745 -35.18 20.76 -29.93
C ALA A 745 -34.92 19.26 -30.12
N LYS A 746 -33.78 18.73 -29.63
CA LYS A 746 -33.39 17.32 -29.82
C LYS A 746 -33.05 16.58 -28.53
N LEU A 747 -32.74 17.30 -27.45
CA LEU A 747 -32.25 16.74 -26.18
C LEU A 747 -33.04 17.31 -25.01
N SER A 748 -33.13 16.56 -23.91
CA SER A 748 -33.70 17.07 -22.66
C SER A 748 -32.70 18.01 -21.98
N VAL A 749 -33.06 19.29 -21.83
CA VAL A 749 -32.23 20.27 -21.12
C VAL A 749 -32.79 20.50 -19.73
N VAL A 750 -32.02 20.12 -18.70
CA VAL A 750 -32.38 20.27 -17.29
C VAL A 750 -31.58 21.40 -16.67
N TYR A 751 -32.27 22.34 -16.02
CA TYR A 751 -31.63 23.45 -15.33
C TYR A 751 -31.42 23.13 -13.85
N LEU A 752 -30.23 23.43 -13.31
CA LEU A 752 -29.93 23.23 -11.89
C LEU A 752 -30.87 24.04 -10.98
N GLU A 753 -31.35 25.19 -11.45
CA GLU A 753 -32.32 26.03 -10.75
C GLU A 753 -33.67 25.31 -10.55
N ASP A 754 -34.08 24.46 -11.50
CA ASP A 754 -35.35 23.71 -11.43
C ASP A 754 -35.24 22.54 -10.44
N LEU A 755 -34.03 22.00 -10.24
CA LEU A 755 -33.77 20.95 -9.24
C LEU A 755 -33.68 21.50 -7.82
N ARG A 756 -33.20 22.74 -7.64
CA ARG A 756 -33.02 23.38 -6.33
C ARG A 756 -34.27 23.36 -5.43
N PRO A 757 -35.49 23.70 -5.88
CA PRO A 757 -36.69 23.66 -5.04
C PRO A 757 -37.11 22.24 -4.65
N THR A 758 -36.70 21.21 -5.41
CA THR A 758 -37.02 19.81 -5.09
C THR A 758 -36.17 19.23 -3.94
N ILE A 759 -35.16 19.96 -3.47
CA ILE A 759 -34.25 19.53 -2.40
C ILE A 759 -34.90 19.74 -1.04
N THR A 760 -35.29 18.63 -0.40
CA THR A 760 -35.92 18.66 0.93
C THR A 760 -34.90 18.70 2.06
N LEU A 761 -35.34 18.96 3.30
CA LEU A 761 -34.49 18.83 4.48
C LEU A 761 -33.99 17.38 4.67
N SER A 762 -34.83 16.40 4.36
CA SER A 762 -34.46 14.98 4.43
C SER A 762 -33.32 14.62 3.48
N ASP A 763 -33.32 15.20 2.27
CA ASP A 763 -32.25 15.03 1.29
C ASP A 763 -30.92 15.59 1.83
N LYS A 764 -30.95 16.76 2.47
CA LYS A 764 -29.76 17.38 3.08
C LYS A 764 -29.19 16.53 4.22
N ILE A 765 -30.05 15.95 5.06
CA ILE A 765 -29.62 15.06 6.15
C ILE A 765 -29.02 13.77 5.57
N ARG A 766 -29.69 13.13 4.60
CA ARG A 766 -29.16 11.94 3.91
C ARG A 766 -27.84 12.21 3.22
N GLY A 767 -27.73 13.34 2.50
CA GLY A 767 -26.49 13.76 1.86
C GLY A 767 -25.36 14.00 2.86
N LEU A 768 -25.68 14.58 4.03
CA LEU A 768 -24.70 14.74 5.10
C LEU A 768 -24.22 13.39 5.66
N LEU A 769 -25.13 12.43 5.87
CA LEU A 769 -24.79 11.09 6.34
C LEU A 769 -23.98 10.28 5.31
N ASN A 770 -24.31 10.44 4.01
CA ASN A 770 -23.67 9.72 2.92
C ASN A 770 -22.38 10.39 2.40
N ARG A 771 -22.00 11.58 2.87
CA ARG A 771 -20.85 12.34 2.34
C ARG A 771 -19.50 11.60 2.32
N ASN A 772 -19.34 10.57 3.15
CA ASN A 772 -18.10 9.79 3.27
C ASN A 772 -18.12 8.50 2.43
N LYS A 773 -19.12 8.30 1.56
CA LYS A 773 -19.19 7.16 0.66
C LYS A 773 -19.82 7.56 -0.69
N PRO A 774 -19.44 6.92 -1.80
CA PRO A 774 -20.19 7.11 -3.04
C PRO A 774 -21.62 6.60 -2.88
N LEU A 775 -22.57 7.15 -3.64
CA LEU A 775 -23.96 6.68 -3.63
C LEU A 775 -24.10 5.33 -4.33
N VAL A 776 -23.29 5.10 -5.36
CA VAL A 776 -23.19 3.84 -6.11
C VAL A 776 -21.73 3.43 -6.20
N GLU A 777 -21.43 2.17 -5.89
CA GLU A 777 -20.07 1.64 -5.95
C GLU A 777 -19.63 1.42 -7.39
N ARG A 778 -18.47 1.97 -7.77
CA ARG A 778 -17.88 1.88 -9.11
C ARG A 778 -16.44 1.41 -9.02
N LYS A 779 -15.94 0.81 -10.10
CA LYS A 779 -14.56 0.32 -10.22
C LYS A 779 -13.63 1.43 -10.75
N PRO A 780 -12.32 1.36 -10.48
CA PRO A 780 -11.35 2.35 -10.96
C PRO A 780 -11.26 2.44 -12.48
N ASP A 781 -11.47 1.32 -13.18
CA ASP A 781 -11.40 1.24 -14.64
C ASP A 781 -12.75 1.60 -15.32
N ASP A 782 -13.80 1.94 -14.56
CA ASP A 782 -15.05 2.45 -15.10
C ASP A 782 -14.89 3.88 -15.65
N TRP A 783 -15.81 4.26 -16.55
CA TRP A 783 -15.85 5.59 -17.16
C TRP A 783 -16.06 6.68 -16.10
N ALA A 784 -15.14 7.63 -16.04
CA ALA A 784 -15.18 8.77 -15.13
C ALA A 784 -15.66 10.05 -15.80
N ALA A 785 -15.27 10.28 -17.05
CA ALA A 785 -15.65 11.46 -17.80
C ALA A 785 -15.53 11.23 -19.30
N ILE A 786 -16.35 11.95 -20.08
CA ILE A 786 -16.23 12.05 -21.53
C ILE A 786 -15.90 13.49 -21.89
N LEU A 787 -14.87 13.69 -22.71
CA LEU A 787 -14.43 15.00 -23.18
C LEU A 787 -14.45 15.01 -24.71
N PHE A 788 -14.99 16.06 -25.33
CA PHE A 788 -15.09 16.12 -26.78
C PHE A 788 -13.91 16.87 -27.40
N THR A 789 -13.24 16.24 -28.37
CA THR A 789 -12.14 16.84 -29.14
C THR A 789 -12.56 16.99 -30.60
N SER A 790 -12.24 18.12 -31.24
CA SER A 790 -12.66 18.42 -32.62
C SER A 790 -11.88 17.66 -33.70
N GLY A 791 -10.88 16.86 -33.31
CA GLY A 791 -10.07 16.05 -34.24
C GLY A 791 -9.50 16.84 -35.42
N SER A 792 -8.95 16.11 -36.40
CA SER A 792 -8.57 16.66 -37.70
C SER A 792 -9.58 16.32 -38.80
N GLU A 793 -10.67 15.64 -38.42
CA GLU A 793 -11.75 15.15 -39.30
C GLU A 793 -13.01 16.04 -39.24
N GLY A 794 -12.98 17.15 -38.49
CA GLY A 794 -14.07 18.13 -38.39
C GLY A 794 -15.22 17.73 -37.46
N VAL A 795 -15.54 16.43 -37.34
CA VAL A 795 -16.58 15.92 -36.44
C VAL A 795 -15.99 15.62 -35.04
N PRO A 796 -16.58 16.11 -33.94
CA PRO A 796 -16.05 15.86 -32.60
C PRO A 796 -16.08 14.39 -32.19
N LYS A 797 -14.99 13.89 -31.61
CA LYS A 797 -14.87 12.55 -31.02
C LYS A 797 -14.96 12.66 -29.51
N GLY A 798 -15.66 11.72 -28.87
CA GLY A 798 -15.71 11.62 -27.41
C GLY A 798 -14.51 10.84 -26.88
N VAL A 799 -13.62 11.48 -26.14
CA VAL A 799 -12.52 10.82 -25.41
C VAL A 799 -13.06 10.32 -24.08
N VAL A 800 -13.02 9.00 -23.87
CA VAL A 800 -13.50 8.37 -22.63
C VAL A 800 -12.34 8.15 -21.67
N LEU A 801 -12.41 8.79 -20.51
CA LEU A 801 -11.42 8.63 -19.44
C LEU A 801 -11.98 7.76 -18.32
N SER A 802 -11.18 6.83 -17.80
CA SER A 802 -11.49 6.09 -16.57
C SER A 802 -11.13 6.90 -15.33
N HIS A 803 -11.61 6.47 -14.16
CA HIS A 803 -11.20 7.08 -12.90
C HIS A 803 -9.70 6.87 -12.67
N ARG A 804 -9.19 5.67 -12.99
CA ARG A 804 -7.77 5.33 -12.89
C ARG A 804 -6.93 6.21 -13.81
N ASN A 805 -7.38 6.55 -15.02
CA ASN A 805 -6.64 7.45 -15.91
C ASN A 805 -6.40 8.83 -15.28
N MET A 806 -7.47 9.43 -14.73
CA MET A 806 -7.38 10.75 -14.09
C MET A 806 -6.51 10.71 -12.83
N LEU A 807 -6.66 9.67 -12.00
CA LEU A 807 -5.87 9.51 -10.78
C LEU A 807 -4.39 9.18 -11.08
N ALA A 808 -4.11 8.42 -12.13
CA ALA A 808 -2.75 8.18 -12.59
C ALA A 808 -2.07 9.48 -13.00
N ASN A 809 -2.77 10.37 -13.73
CA ASN A 809 -2.20 11.66 -14.11
C ASN A 809 -1.96 12.57 -12.90
N ALA A 810 -2.84 12.56 -11.90
CA ALA A 810 -2.62 13.25 -10.63
C ALA A 810 -1.39 12.69 -9.86
N ALA A 811 -1.25 11.36 -9.80
CA ALA A 811 -0.10 10.70 -9.17
C ALA A 811 1.22 11.00 -9.89
N GLN A 812 1.20 11.04 -11.22
CA GLN A 812 2.35 11.42 -12.05
C GLN A 812 2.82 12.85 -11.76
N ALA A 813 1.90 13.79 -11.61
CA ALA A 813 2.22 15.17 -11.24
C ALA A 813 2.83 15.26 -9.83
N ALA A 814 2.24 14.56 -8.84
CA ALA A 814 2.74 14.51 -7.46
C ALA A 814 4.15 13.90 -7.36
N ALA A 815 4.53 13.05 -8.31
CA ALA A 815 5.88 12.48 -8.40
C ALA A 815 6.94 13.43 -8.97
N ARG A 816 6.55 14.61 -9.48
CA ARG A 816 7.43 15.54 -10.21
C ARG A 816 7.49 16.96 -9.62
N ILE A 817 6.42 17.42 -9.01
CA ILE A 817 6.34 18.77 -8.42
C ILE A 817 5.71 18.69 -7.03
N ASP A 818 6.16 19.56 -6.12
CA ASP A 818 5.58 19.67 -4.79
C ASP A 818 4.39 20.63 -4.80
N PHE A 819 3.25 20.16 -4.34
CA PHE A 819 2.07 20.97 -4.08
C PHE A 819 1.33 20.39 -2.88
N GLY A 820 0.59 21.23 -2.16
CA GLY A 820 -0.22 20.70 -1.07
C GLY A 820 -0.97 21.77 -0.30
N ARG A 821 -1.04 21.58 1.02
CA ARG A 821 -1.94 22.33 1.88
C ARG A 821 -1.68 23.85 1.90
N GLN A 822 -0.49 24.32 1.56
CA GLN A 822 -0.20 25.75 1.55
C GLN A 822 -0.52 26.42 0.22
N ASP A 823 -0.88 25.63 -0.80
CA ASP A 823 -1.15 26.13 -2.12
C ASP A 823 -2.62 26.46 -2.32
N LYS A 824 -2.89 27.29 -3.34
CA LYS A 824 -4.24 27.57 -3.84
C LYS A 824 -4.18 27.69 -5.36
N VAL A 825 -4.96 26.85 -6.04
CA VAL A 825 -5.05 26.87 -7.50
C VAL A 825 -6.02 27.96 -7.93
N PHE A 826 -5.59 28.84 -8.82
CA PHE A 826 -6.50 29.68 -9.59
C PHE A 826 -6.83 28.95 -10.90
N ASN A 827 -7.97 28.28 -10.93
CA ASN A 827 -8.41 27.58 -12.13
C ASN A 827 -9.27 28.53 -12.95
N VAL A 828 -8.69 29.07 -14.01
CA VAL A 828 -9.36 29.90 -15.01
C VAL A 828 -9.66 29.12 -16.30
N LEU A 829 -9.12 27.91 -16.41
CA LEU A 829 -9.27 27.08 -17.59
C LEU A 829 -10.64 26.41 -17.60
N PRO A 830 -11.31 26.30 -18.76
CA PRO A 830 -12.64 25.70 -18.81
C PRO A 830 -12.63 24.23 -18.39
N VAL A 831 -13.53 23.85 -17.50
CA VAL A 831 -13.68 22.46 -16.99
C VAL A 831 -14.26 21.49 -18.03
N PHE A 832 -14.68 21.98 -19.20
CA PHE A 832 -15.01 21.09 -20.33
C PHE A 832 -13.78 20.65 -21.15
N HIS A 833 -12.60 21.19 -20.83
CA HIS A 833 -11.32 20.69 -21.34
C HIS A 833 -10.61 19.88 -20.26
N SER A 834 -9.90 18.81 -20.65
CA SER A 834 -9.12 17.96 -19.73
C SER A 834 -8.13 18.74 -18.88
N PHE A 835 -7.55 19.83 -19.40
CA PHE A 835 -6.60 20.65 -18.65
C PHE A 835 -7.28 21.37 -17.48
N GLY A 836 -8.44 21.99 -17.71
CA GLY A 836 -9.23 22.62 -16.64
C GLY A 836 -9.92 21.61 -15.72
N LEU A 837 -10.36 20.46 -16.24
CA LEU A 837 -11.03 19.42 -15.46
C LEU A 837 -10.06 18.63 -14.59
N THR A 838 -9.11 17.93 -15.21
CA THR A 838 -8.25 16.99 -14.49
C THR A 838 -7.18 17.74 -13.71
N VAL A 839 -6.39 18.60 -14.37
CA VAL A 839 -5.28 19.31 -13.70
C VAL A 839 -5.79 20.49 -12.88
N GLY A 840 -6.74 21.26 -13.41
CA GLY A 840 -7.30 22.44 -12.76
C GLY A 840 -8.27 22.15 -11.61
N ALA A 841 -8.92 20.98 -11.58
CA ALA A 841 -9.91 20.66 -10.55
C ALA A 841 -9.70 19.30 -9.86
N MET A 842 -9.64 18.18 -10.59
CA MET A 842 -9.59 16.86 -9.94
C MET A 842 -8.28 16.61 -9.18
N LEU A 843 -7.13 16.92 -9.78
CA LEU A 843 -5.81 16.82 -9.15
C LEU A 843 -5.74 17.62 -7.84
N PRO A 844 -6.08 18.92 -7.79
CA PRO A 844 -6.04 19.68 -6.54
C PRO A 844 -7.03 19.15 -5.49
N LEU A 845 -8.23 18.71 -5.89
CA LEU A 845 -9.22 18.13 -4.96
C LEU A 845 -8.73 16.84 -4.29
N VAL A 846 -8.14 15.92 -5.05
CA VAL A 846 -7.62 14.66 -4.48
C VAL A 846 -6.34 14.87 -3.68
N SER A 847 -5.73 16.05 -3.77
CA SER A 847 -4.47 16.41 -3.12
C SER A 847 -4.64 17.40 -1.95
N GLY A 848 -5.87 17.79 -1.61
CA GLY A 848 -6.12 18.69 -0.48
C GLY A 848 -5.81 20.16 -0.76
N VAL A 849 -5.67 20.55 -2.02
CA VAL A 849 -5.36 21.92 -2.47
C VAL A 849 -6.65 22.67 -2.79
N PRO A 850 -6.94 23.82 -2.14
CA PRO A 850 -8.11 24.64 -2.47
C PRO A 850 -8.03 25.22 -3.88
N ILE A 851 -9.19 25.33 -4.52
CA ILE A 851 -9.33 25.86 -5.89
C ILE A 851 -10.20 27.11 -5.87
N TYR A 852 -9.76 28.14 -6.56
CA TYR A 852 -10.58 29.28 -6.93
C TYR A 852 -10.99 29.15 -8.40
N LEU A 853 -12.29 29.05 -8.66
CA LEU A 853 -12.86 28.83 -9.98
C LEU A 853 -13.33 30.17 -10.55
N TYR A 854 -12.91 30.47 -11.78
CA TYR A 854 -13.33 31.68 -12.49
C TYR A 854 -13.81 31.35 -13.92
N PRO A 855 -14.97 31.88 -14.35
CA PRO A 855 -15.69 31.36 -15.53
C PRO A 855 -15.05 31.69 -16.88
N SER A 856 -14.21 32.74 -16.97
CA SER A 856 -13.67 33.20 -18.26
C SER A 856 -12.19 33.57 -18.16
N PRO A 857 -11.30 32.93 -18.96
CA PRO A 857 -9.90 33.33 -19.03
C PRO A 857 -9.67 34.64 -19.77
N LEU A 858 -10.67 35.16 -20.49
CA LEU A 858 -10.55 36.36 -21.30
C LEU A 858 -10.68 37.66 -20.50
N HIS A 859 -11.09 37.60 -19.23
CA HIS A 859 -11.23 38.79 -18.39
C HIS A 859 -9.88 39.19 -17.79
N TYR A 860 -8.95 39.61 -18.64
CA TYR A 860 -7.53 39.73 -18.28
C TYR A 860 -7.27 40.59 -17.04
N ARG A 861 -7.91 41.76 -16.92
CA ARG A 861 -7.74 42.64 -15.76
C ARG A 861 -8.26 42.01 -14.46
N THR A 862 -9.50 41.52 -14.50
CA THR A 862 -10.15 40.90 -13.34
C THR A 862 -9.43 39.64 -12.87
N VAL A 863 -8.93 38.81 -13.79
CA VAL A 863 -8.17 37.61 -13.43
C VAL A 863 -6.88 37.98 -12.68
N SER A 864 -6.13 38.98 -13.17
CA SER A 864 -4.92 39.44 -12.50
C SER A 864 -5.19 39.98 -11.09
N GLU A 865 -6.21 40.84 -10.94
CA GLU A 865 -6.63 41.38 -9.64
C GLU A 865 -7.13 40.29 -8.68
N LEU A 866 -7.87 39.30 -9.18
CA LEU A 866 -8.37 38.21 -8.35
C LEU A 866 -7.25 37.27 -7.91
N ILE A 867 -6.26 36.97 -8.76
CA ILE A 867 -5.08 36.18 -8.35
C ILE A 867 -4.40 36.80 -7.13
N TYR A 868 -4.25 38.13 -7.14
CA TYR A 868 -3.75 38.90 -6.00
C TYR A 868 -4.70 38.80 -4.79
N GLY A 869 -5.97 39.14 -4.98
CA GLY A 869 -6.96 39.21 -3.91
C GLY A 869 -7.16 37.89 -3.17
N VAL A 870 -7.07 36.76 -3.87
CA VAL A 870 -7.28 35.42 -3.29
C VAL A 870 -5.98 34.74 -2.86
N ASN A 871 -4.82 35.38 -3.08
CA ASN A 871 -3.48 34.85 -2.85
C ASN A 871 -3.28 33.47 -3.49
N ALA A 872 -3.64 33.33 -4.76
CA ALA A 872 -3.38 32.09 -5.48
C ALA A 872 -1.88 31.83 -5.60
N THR A 873 -1.47 30.56 -5.48
CA THR A 873 -0.06 30.15 -5.58
C THR A 873 0.24 29.36 -6.85
N ILE A 874 -0.80 28.84 -7.51
CA ILE A 874 -0.68 28.06 -8.74
C ILE A 874 -1.67 28.62 -9.77
N MET A 875 -1.20 28.88 -10.98
CA MET A 875 -2.08 29.16 -12.12
C MET A 875 -1.72 28.30 -13.32
N PHE A 876 -2.74 28.00 -14.12
CA PHE A 876 -2.61 27.32 -15.40
C PHE A 876 -2.99 28.28 -16.53
N GLY A 877 -2.32 28.19 -17.67
CA GLY A 877 -2.59 29.07 -18.81
C GLY A 877 -2.06 28.55 -20.14
N THR A 878 -2.43 29.24 -21.20
CA THR A 878 -1.78 29.15 -22.51
C THR A 878 -0.90 30.40 -22.72
N ASP A 879 0.00 30.41 -23.71
CA ASP A 879 0.77 31.61 -24.04
C ASP A 879 -0.12 32.84 -24.23
N THR A 880 -1.21 32.67 -24.98
CA THR A 880 -2.20 33.70 -25.29
C THR A 880 -2.79 34.31 -24.02
N PHE A 881 -3.22 33.47 -23.06
CA PHE A 881 -3.80 33.97 -21.82
C PHE A 881 -2.76 34.64 -20.93
N LEU A 882 -1.59 34.01 -20.77
CA LEU A 882 -0.49 34.55 -19.98
C LEU A 882 -0.04 35.90 -20.53
N ASN A 883 0.14 36.03 -21.85
CA ASN A 883 0.48 37.29 -22.49
C ASN A 883 -0.60 38.36 -22.26
N GLY A 884 -1.87 37.99 -22.41
CA GLY A 884 -3.02 38.87 -22.13
C GLY A 884 -3.01 39.40 -20.69
N TYR A 885 -2.80 38.53 -19.70
CA TYR A 885 -2.69 38.93 -18.30
C TYR A 885 -1.47 39.83 -18.06
N ALA A 886 -0.31 39.47 -18.61
CA ALA A 886 0.93 40.21 -18.40
C ALA A 886 0.88 41.66 -18.91
N ARG A 887 0.14 41.92 -20.00
CA ARG A 887 -0.06 43.27 -20.55
C ARG A 887 -0.78 44.21 -19.58
N VAL A 888 -1.78 43.70 -18.86
CA VAL A 888 -2.66 44.53 -18.02
C VAL A 888 -2.37 44.45 -16.53
N ALA A 889 -1.72 43.38 -16.07
CA ALA A 889 -1.44 43.16 -14.65
C ALA A 889 -0.47 44.20 -14.08
N HIS A 890 -0.71 44.61 -12.85
CA HIS A 890 0.27 45.35 -12.06
C HIS A 890 1.44 44.42 -11.70
N PRO A 891 2.71 44.89 -11.65
CA PRO A 891 3.88 44.05 -11.29
C PRO A 891 3.74 43.25 -9.99
N TYR A 892 2.85 43.67 -9.10
CA TYR A 892 2.61 43.02 -7.82
C TYR A 892 1.46 41.99 -7.81
N ASP A 893 0.64 41.91 -8.87
CA ASP A 893 -0.57 41.07 -8.89
C ASP A 893 -0.25 39.57 -8.72
N PHE A 894 0.92 39.15 -9.20
CA PHE A 894 1.35 37.75 -9.22
C PHE A 894 2.30 37.36 -8.09
N ARG A 895 2.49 38.22 -7.08
CA ARG A 895 3.49 38.04 -6.02
C ARG A 895 3.38 36.72 -5.22
N SER A 896 2.19 36.11 -5.17
CA SER A 896 1.95 34.88 -4.42
C SER A 896 2.16 33.61 -5.25
N LEU A 897 2.27 33.73 -6.58
CA LEU A 897 2.42 32.59 -7.47
C LEU A 897 3.78 31.93 -7.27
N ARG A 898 3.74 30.63 -6.99
CA ARG A 898 4.90 29.73 -7.00
C ARG A 898 5.05 29.03 -8.33
N TYR A 899 3.93 28.67 -8.96
CA TYR A 899 3.91 27.93 -10.22
C TYR A 899 2.98 28.56 -11.25
N ILE A 900 3.55 28.78 -12.44
CA ILE A 900 2.82 29.10 -13.66
C ILE A 900 3.07 27.95 -14.62
N LEU A 901 2.07 27.09 -14.79
CA LEU A 901 2.15 25.97 -15.72
C LEU A 901 1.44 26.35 -17.02
N ALA A 902 2.19 26.33 -18.10
CA ALA A 902 1.68 26.62 -19.43
C ALA A 902 1.57 25.34 -20.27
N GLY A 903 0.55 25.25 -21.09
CA GLY A 903 0.37 24.13 -22.01
C GLY A 903 -0.63 24.44 -23.11
N ALA A 904 -0.99 23.40 -23.87
CA ALA A 904 -1.84 23.45 -25.05
C ALA A 904 -1.26 24.20 -26.26
N GLU A 905 -0.36 25.17 -26.09
CA GLU A 905 0.40 25.83 -27.15
C GLU A 905 1.83 26.16 -26.70
N PRO A 906 2.79 26.29 -27.63
CA PRO A 906 4.15 26.71 -27.30
C PRO A 906 4.17 28.10 -26.66
N VAL A 907 4.98 28.29 -25.62
CA VAL A 907 5.12 29.60 -24.97
C VAL A 907 6.19 30.43 -25.68
N LYS A 908 5.81 31.64 -26.10
CA LYS A 908 6.71 32.55 -26.80
C LYS A 908 7.78 33.10 -25.87
N GLU A 909 8.98 33.30 -26.40
CA GLU A 909 10.09 33.87 -25.63
C GLU A 909 9.76 35.27 -25.10
N SER A 910 9.01 36.07 -25.85
CA SER A 910 8.50 37.37 -25.40
C SER A 910 7.65 37.25 -24.13
N THR A 911 6.76 36.26 -24.05
CA THR A 911 5.91 36.03 -22.87
C THR A 911 6.76 35.61 -21.69
N ARG A 912 7.73 34.70 -21.90
CA ARG A 912 8.68 34.26 -20.87
C ARG A 912 9.49 35.42 -20.31
N ARG A 913 10.04 36.26 -21.18
CA ARG A 913 10.82 37.45 -20.79
C ARG A 913 9.98 38.42 -19.97
N ILE A 914 8.76 38.73 -20.41
CA ILE A 914 7.85 39.61 -19.65
C ILE A 914 7.60 39.05 -18.26
N TYR A 915 7.30 37.75 -18.13
CA TYR A 915 7.04 37.15 -16.82
C TYR A 915 8.25 37.15 -15.89
N MET A 916 9.43 36.91 -16.46
CA MET A 916 10.69 36.94 -15.70
C MET A 916 11.03 38.36 -15.25
N GLU A 917 10.98 39.35 -16.14
CA GLU A 917 11.43 40.73 -15.87
C GLU A 917 10.40 41.52 -15.05
N LYS A 918 9.12 41.42 -15.38
CA LYS A 918 8.06 42.21 -14.73
C LYS A 918 7.61 41.61 -13.39
N PHE A 919 7.56 40.28 -13.28
CA PHE A 919 7.00 39.59 -12.11
C PHE A 919 8.02 38.73 -11.35
N GLY A 920 9.21 38.47 -11.91
CA GLY A 920 10.20 37.57 -11.30
C GLY A 920 9.79 36.09 -11.38
N LEU A 921 8.90 35.71 -12.30
CA LEU A 921 8.28 34.40 -12.33
C LEU A 921 8.67 33.60 -13.57
N ARG A 922 8.90 32.30 -13.36
CA ARG A 922 9.21 31.35 -14.42
C ARG A 922 7.95 30.63 -14.89
N ILE A 923 7.76 30.58 -16.21
CA ILE A 923 6.74 29.74 -16.84
C ILE A 923 7.30 28.34 -17.07
N LEU A 924 6.61 27.33 -16.56
CA LEU A 924 6.92 25.92 -16.74
C LEU A 924 6.03 25.34 -17.84
N GLU A 925 6.61 25.03 -18.99
CA GLU A 925 5.88 24.43 -20.11
C GLU A 925 5.65 22.93 -19.89
N GLY A 926 4.44 22.47 -20.16
CA GLY A 926 4.06 21.07 -20.21
C GLY A 926 3.30 20.72 -21.49
N TYR A 927 3.37 19.46 -21.87
CA TYR A 927 2.70 18.91 -23.04
C TYR A 927 1.73 17.82 -22.64
N GLY A 928 0.62 17.74 -23.36
CA GLY A 928 -0.42 16.78 -23.10
C GLY A 928 -1.52 16.83 -24.15
N VAL A 929 -2.22 15.71 -24.29
CA VAL A 929 -3.42 15.56 -25.11
C VAL A 929 -4.58 15.08 -24.24
N THR A 930 -5.83 15.28 -24.65
CA THR A 930 -6.99 14.87 -23.82
C THR A 930 -6.97 13.38 -23.53
N GLU A 931 -6.47 12.61 -24.48
CA GLU A 931 -6.27 11.17 -24.50
C GLU A 931 -5.24 10.67 -23.47
N THR A 932 -4.47 11.56 -22.83
CA THR A 932 -3.49 11.24 -21.77
C THR A 932 -3.85 11.90 -20.42
N ALA A 933 -5.12 12.29 -20.26
CA ALA A 933 -5.76 12.75 -19.04
C ALA A 933 -5.21 13.98 -18.25
N PRO A 934 -4.64 15.06 -18.81
CA PRO A 934 -4.03 15.24 -20.12
C PRO A 934 -2.50 15.25 -20.11
N ALA A 935 -1.83 15.44 -18.97
CA ALA A 935 -0.40 15.76 -18.97
C ALA A 935 0.44 14.54 -19.38
N LEU A 936 1.42 14.75 -20.25
CA LEU A 936 2.33 13.71 -20.75
C LEU A 936 3.80 14.02 -20.43
N ALA A 937 4.21 15.26 -20.60
CA ALA A 937 5.55 15.75 -20.28
C ALA A 937 5.47 17.09 -19.57
N LEU A 938 6.43 17.37 -18.69
CA LEU A 938 6.41 18.58 -17.87
C LEU A 938 7.82 19.10 -17.56
N ASN A 939 8.05 20.40 -17.78
CA ASN A 939 9.17 21.11 -17.17
C ASN A 939 8.87 21.35 -15.69
N THR A 940 9.84 21.06 -14.83
CA THR A 940 9.71 21.28 -13.38
C THR A 940 10.75 22.30 -12.92
N PRO A 941 10.62 22.86 -11.70
CA PRO A 941 11.66 23.72 -11.15
C PRO A 941 13.05 23.07 -11.15
N MET A 942 13.09 21.74 -10.95
CA MET A 942 14.30 20.93 -10.91
C MET A 942 14.83 20.56 -12.31
N PHE A 943 13.94 20.27 -13.25
CA PHE A 943 14.27 19.87 -14.61
C PHE A 943 13.53 20.77 -15.61
N ASN A 944 14.14 21.90 -15.93
CA ASN A 944 13.60 22.86 -16.89
C ASN A 944 14.60 23.12 -18.00
N LYS A 945 14.18 22.95 -19.24
CA LYS A 945 14.99 23.27 -20.42
C LYS A 945 14.15 24.08 -21.41
N PHE A 946 14.65 25.27 -21.75
CA PHE A 946 14.01 26.16 -22.70
C PHE A 946 13.89 25.49 -24.09
N GLY A 947 12.82 25.78 -24.83
CA GLY A 947 12.52 25.16 -26.12
C GLY A 947 12.07 23.69 -26.04
N THR A 948 11.77 23.19 -24.83
CA THR A 948 11.27 21.84 -24.58
C THR A 948 9.99 21.89 -23.76
N VAL A 949 9.20 20.83 -23.81
CA VAL A 949 8.00 20.65 -22.97
C VAL A 949 8.30 19.79 -21.73
N GLY A 950 9.58 19.65 -21.40
CA GLY A 950 10.06 18.90 -20.25
C GLY A 950 10.20 17.41 -20.50
N ARG A 951 10.22 16.63 -19.42
CA ARG A 951 10.44 15.18 -19.46
C ARG A 951 9.12 14.44 -19.36
N ILE A 952 9.00 13.31 -20.06
CA ILE A 952 7.85 12.41 -19.97
C ILE A 952 7.59 12.02 -18.50
N LEU A 953 6.31 11.97 -18.12
CA LEU A 953 5.88 11.63 -16.77
C LEU A 953 6.15 10.15 -16.41
N PRO A 954 6.28 9.81 -15.11
CA PRO A 954 6.52 8.42 -14.69
C PRO A 954 5.43 7.43 -15.14
N GLY A 955 5.79 6.16 -15.32
CA GLY A 955 4.85 5.11 -15.74
C GLY A 955 4.39 5.18 -17.21
N MET A 956 5.03 6.02 -18.02
CA MET A 956 4.77 6.12 -19.46
C MET A 956 5.83 5.40 -20.27
N GLU A 957 5.38 4.75 -21.34
CA GLU A 957 6.21 4.28 -22.43
C GLU A 957 6.03 5.21 -23.64
N ALA A 958 7.12 5.46 -24.37
CA ALA A 958 7.12 6.27 -25.57
C ALA A 958 7.86 5.55 -26.69
N ARG A 959 7.27 5.60 -27.89
CA ARG A 959 7.85 5.08 -29.13
C ARG A 959 7.82 6.18 -30.18
N LEU A 960 8.93 6.36 -30.89
CA LEU A 960 9.03 7.27 -32.01
C LEU A 960 9.06 6.46 -33.31
N GLU A 961 8.11 6.72 -34.20
CA GLU A 961 8.11 6.15 -35.55
C GLU A 961 8.67 7.17 -36.55
N LYS A 962 9.52 6.72 -37.47
CA LYS A 962 10.09 7.59 -38.50
C LYS A 962 8.97 8.13 -39.40
N VAL A 963 9.07 9.40 -39.75
CA VAL A 963 8.17 10.06 -40.70
C VAL A 963 8.95 10.40 -41.95
N GLU A 964 8.46 9.96 -43.11
CA GLU A 964 9.09 10.26 -44.40
C GLU A 964 9.19 11.78 -44.62
N GLY A 965 10.37 12.26 -45.02
CA GLY A 965 10.64 13.69 -45.23
C GLY A 965 10.95 14.50 -43.96
N VAL A 966 11.04 13.87 -42.78
CA VAL A 966 11.51 14.51 -41.53
C VAL A 966 12.84 13.91 -41.11
N GLU A 967 13.92 14.69 -41.20
CA GLU A 967 15.28 14.20 -40.86
C GLU A 967 15.50 14.04 -39.35
N GLU A 968 15.00 14.96 -38.53
CA GLU A 968 15.11 14.94 -37.07
C GLU A 968 13.77 14.74 -36.36
N GLY A 969 13.63 13.60 -35.68
CA GLY A 969 12.48 13.28 -34.83
C GLY A 969 11.57 12.20 -35.41
N GLY A 970 10.50 11.91 -34.69
CA GLY A 970 9.53 10.89 -35.10
C GLY A 970 8.15 11.15 -34.54
N ARG A 971 7.15 10.49 -35.13
CA ARG A 971 5.77 10.52 -34.67
C ARG A 971 5.67 9.81 -33.32
N LEU A 972 5.11 10.51 -32.34
CA LEU A 972 5.07 10.04 -30.96
C LEU A 972 3.86 9.13 -30.71
N PHE A 973 4.16 7.90 -30.31
CA PHE A 973 3.20 6.95 -29.76
C PHE A 973 3.45 6.77 -28.27
N VAL A 974 2.39 6.75 -27.47
CA VAL A 974 2.50 6.60 -26.02
C VAL A 974 1.57 5.53 -25.47
N ARG A 975 2.03 4.85 -24.42
CA ARG A 975 1.27 3.87 -23.66
C ARG A 975 1.49 4.10 -22.18
N GLY A 976 0.44 4.00 -21.38
CA GLY A 976 0.56 4.18 -19.94
C GLY A 976 -0.80 4.27 -19.24
N PRO A 977 -0.80 4.34 -17.91
CA PRO A 977 -2.02 4.24 -17.10
C PRO A 977 -2.93 5.48 -17.18
N ASN A 978 -2.44 6.61 -17.69
CA ASN A 978 -3.24 7.82 -17.96
C ASN A 978 -3.79 7.87 -19.39
N VAL A 979 -3.49 6.89 -20.25
CA VAL A 979 -4.06 6.81 -21.61
C VAL A 979 -5.53 6.42 -21.54
N MET A 980 -6.36 7.13 -22.31
CA MET A 980 -7.82 6.97 -22.38
C MET A 980 -8.26 5.52 -22.64
N LEU A 981 -9.52 5.22 -22.32
CA LEU A 981 -10.14 3.94 -22.65
C LEU A 981 -10.41 3.79 -24.15
N GLY A 982 -10.71 4.89 -24.84
CA GLY A 982 -11.00 4.89 -26.27
C GLY A 982 -11.82 6.09 -26.73
N TYR A 983 -12.11 6.12 -28.03
CA TYR A 983 -12.97 7.12 -28.66
C TYR A 983 -14.41 6.63 -28.80
N LEU A 984 -15.34 7.56 -28.70
CA LEU A 984 -16.74 7.44 -29.13
C LEU A 984 -16.94 8.29 -30.38
N LYS A 985 -17.57 7.71 -31.40
CA LYS A 985 -17.71 8.30 -32.73
C LYS A 985 -19.17 8.32 -33.17
N ALA A 986 -19.56 9.32 -33.95
CA ALA A 986 -20.94 9.50 -34.38
C ALA A 986 -21.38 8.43 -35.40
N GLU A 987 -20.42 7.84 -36.12
CA GLU A 987 -20.65 6.76 -37.08
C GLU A 987 -20.99 5.44 -36.39
N ARG A 988 -20.48 5.22 -35.18
CA ARG A 988 -20.77 4.06 -34.31
C ARG A 988 -21.14 4.53 -32.89
N PRO A 989 -22.33 5.11 -32.69
CA PRO A 989 -22.78 5.62 -31.39
C PRO A 989 -22.66 4.59 -30.26
N GLY A 990 -22.15 5.01 -29.11
CA GLY A 990 -22.05 4.17 -27.91
C GLY A 990 -20.97 3.08 -27.94
N VAL A 991 -20.34 2.83 -29.10
CA VAL A 991 -19.28 1.82 -29.24
C VAL A 991 -17.92 2.45 -28.97
N LEU A 992 -17.24 1.96 -27.93
CA LEU A 992 -15.91 2.40 -27.56
C LEU A 992 -14.85 1.82 -28.50
N GLU A 993 -14.03 2.69 -29.09
CA GLU A 993 -12.89 2.32 -29.94
C GLU A 993 -11.57 2.51 -29.17
N PRO A 994 -11.01 1.44 -28.55
CA PRO A 994 -9.79 1.54 -27.78
C PRO A 994 -8.54 1.74 -28.66
N PRO A 995 -7.44 2.30 -28.10
CA PRO A 995 -6.15 2.34 -28.78
C PRO A 995 -5.64 0.92 -29.10
N THR A 996 -5.05 0.75 -30.29
CA THR A 996 -4.49 -0.55 -30.71
C THR A 996 -3.32 -0.94 -29.82
N GLU A 997 -3.37 -2.13 -29.21
CA GLU A 997 -2.36 -2.62 -28.24
C GLU A 997 -2.08 -1.66 -27.07
N GLY A 998 -3.01 -0.74 -26.78
CA GLY A 998 -2.85 0.31 -25.76
C GLY A 998 -1.96 1.49 -26.18
N TRP A 999 -1.42 1.51 -27.41
CA TRP A 999 -0.64 2.62 -27.94
C TRP A 999 -1.55 3.69 -28.53
N HIS A 1000 -1.44 4.91 -27.98
CA HIS A 1000 -2.10 6.09 -28.53
C HIS A 1000 -1.12 6.88 -29.40
N ASP A 1001 -1.53 7.14 -30.64
CA ASP A 1001 -0.87 8.05 -31.57
C ASP A 1001 -1.24 9.50 -31.24
N THR A 1002 -0.28 10.30 -30.79
CA THR A 1002 -0.56 11.70 -30.45
C THR A 1002 -0.74 12.58 -31.69
N GLY A 1003 -0.31 12.10 -32.86
CA GLY A 1003 -0.27 12.88 -34.11
C GLY A 1003 0.80 13.98 -34.13
N ASP A 1004 1.62 14.08 -33.08
CA ASP A 1004 2.69 15.07 -32.95
C ASP A 1004 4.06 14.44 -33.28
N ILE A 1005 4.92 15.21 -33.94
CA ILE A 1005 6.31 14.84 -34.25
C ILE A 1005 7.21 15.49 -33.19
N VAL A 1006 8.04 14.67 -32.55
CA VAL A 1006 8.90 15.11 -31.46
C VAL A 1006 10.32 14.57 -31.59
N THR A 1007 11.26 15.23 -30.92
CA THR A 1007 12.56 14.66 -30.56
C THR A 1007 12.63 14.45 -29.05
N ILE A 1008 13.35 13.42 -28.62
CA ILE A 1008 13.65 13.15 -27.21
C ILE A 1008 15.17 13.11 -27.08
N ASP A 1009 15.74 14.01 -26.28
CA ASP A 1009 17.20 14.07 -26.11
C ASP A 1009 17.73 13.02 -25.11
N GLU A 1010 19.06 12.89 -24.98
CA GLU A 1010 19.72 11.97 -24.05
C GLU A 1010 19.33 12.18 -22.57
N GLN A 1011 18.89 13.39 -22.24
CA GLN A 1011 18.39 13.73 -20.90
C GLN A 1011 16.89 13.49 -20.78
N GLY A 1012 16.21 13.01 -21.82
CA GLY A 1012 14.78 12.71 -21.83
C GLY A 1012 13.87 13.94 -21.93
N PHE A 1013 14.40 15.11 -22.34
CA PHE A 1013 13.56 16.26 -22.65
C PHE A 1013 12.93 16.10 -24.03
N VAL A 1014 11.64 16.43 -24.11
CA VAL A 1014 10.84 16.34 -25.32
C VAL A 1014 10.76 17.72 -25.98
N THR A 1015 11.07 17.79 -27.28
CA THR A 1015 10.85 18.99 -28.10
C THR A 1015 9.81 18.68 -29.17
N ILE A 1016 8.74 19.48 -29.22
CA ILE A 1016 7.71 19.36 -30.25
C ILE A 1016 8.20 20.05 -31.53
N ARG A 1017 8.24 19.31 -32.64
CA ARG A 1017 8.63 19.84 -33.96
C ARG A 1017 7.42 20.29 -34.79
N GLY A 1018 6.25 19.71 -34.53
CA GLY A 1018 4.99 20.07 -35.18
C GLY A 1018 3.97 18.93 -35.13
N ARG A 1019 2.79 19.16 -35.70
CA ARG A 1019 1.79 18.11 -35.95
C ARG A 1019 2.04 17.47 -37.31
N ALA A 1020 1.94 16.14 -37.42
CA ALA A 1020 2.13 15.45 -38.70
C ALA A 1020 1.21 16.00 -39.81
N LYS A 1021 -0.04 16.33 -39.49
CA LYS A 1021 -1.01 16.95 -40.42
C LYS A 1021 -0.78 18.45 -40.69
N ARG A 1022 0.18 19.08 -40.01
CA ARG A 1022 0.56 20.49 -40.19
C ARG A 1022 1.96 20.62 -40.80
N PHE A 1023 2.33 19.63 -41.60
CA PHE A 1023 3.41 19.75 -42.57
C PHE A 1023 2.80 19.93 -43.95
N ALA A 1024 3.29 20.92 -44.68
CA ALA A 1024 2.99 21.06 -46.10
C ALA A 1024 4.08 20.38 -46.91
N LYS A 1025 3.71 19.65 -47.95
CA LYS A 1025 4.66 19.05 -48.89
C LYS A 1025 4.95 20.05 -50.01
N VAL A 1026 5.95 20.92 -49.78
CA VAL A 1026 6.33 21.98 -50.72
C VAL A 1026 7.59 21.54 -51.47
N GLY A 1027 7.46 21.24 -52.76
CA GLY A 1027 8.59 20.84 -53.60
C GLY A 1027 9.20 19.48 -53.22
N GLY A 1028 8.41 18.60 -52.61
CA GLY A 1028 8.86 17.27 -52.16
C GLY A 1028 9.34 17.21 -50.71
N GLU A 1029 9.65 18.36 -50.09
CA GLU A 1029 10.05 18.45 -48.69
C GLU A 1029 8.86 18.73 -47.76
N MET A 1030 8.92 18.19 -46.54
CA MET A 1030 7.90 18.41 -45.51
C MET A 1030 8.23 19.66 -44.71
N ILE A 1031 7.51 20.75 -44.98
CA ILE A 1031 7.68 22.04 -44.32
C ILE A 1031 6.70 22.19 -43.16
N SER A 1032 7.20 22.36 -41.94
CA SER A 1032 6.36 22.60 -40.76
C SER A 1032 5.69 23.98 -40.84
N LEU A 1033 4.36 24.00 -40.93
CA LEU A 1033 3.58 25.24 -40.93
C LEU A 1033 3.81 26.04 -39.65
N ALA A 1034 3.96 25.35 -38.52
CA ALA A 1034 4.22 25.96 -37.23
C ALA A 1034 5.60 26.67 -37.18
N ALA A 1035 6.61 26.14 -37.88
CA ALA A 1035 7.91 26.81 -37.97
C ALA A 1035 7.81 28.15 -38.71
N VAL A 1036 7.01 28.21 -39.76
CA VAL A 1036 6.73 29.45 -40.51
C VAL A 1036 5.92 30.44 -39.65
N GLU A 1037 4.96 29.95 -38.86
CA GLU A 1037 4.20 30.76 -37.89
C GLU A 1037 5.09 31.33 -36.77
N MET A 1038 6.11 30.59 -36.33
CA MET A 1038 7.10 31.08 -35.37
C MET A 1038 7.94 32.21 -35.97
N LEU A 1039 8.44 32.06 -37.19
CA LEU A 1039 9.16 33.13 -37.90
C LEU A 1039 8.28 34.39 -38.05
N ALA A 1040 7.01 34.21 -38.43
CA ALA A 1040 6.05 35.30 -38.51
C ALA A 1040 5.82 35.98 -37.15
N SER A 1041 5.72 35.18 -36.09
CA SER A 1041 5.54 35.68 -34.72
C SER A 1041 6.77 36.39 -34.19
N GLU A 1042 7.97 36.06 -34.64
CA GLU A 1042 9.19 36.77 -34.26
C GLU A 1042 9.32 38.09 -35.01
N LEU A 1043 8.97 38.12 -36.29
CA LEU A 1043 8.96 39.34 -37.10
C LEU A 1043 7.85 40.31 -36.68
N TRP A 1044 6.65 39.80 -36.40
CA TRP A 1044 5.47 40.58 -36.02
C TRP A 1044 4.90 40.10 -34.68
N PRO A 1045 5.59 40.38 -33.55
CA PRO A 1045 5.26 39.82 -32.24
C PRO A 1045 3.90 40.24 -31.67
N ASN A 1046 3.35 41.36 -32.14
CA ASN A 1046 2.09 41.92 -31.67
C ASN A 1046 0.88 41.52 -32.52
N ALA A 1047 1.09 40.78 -33.62
CA ALA A 1047 0.02 40.38 -34.54
C ALA A 1047 -0.12 38.85 -34.58
N PRO A 1048 -1.31 38.31 -34.23
CA PRO A 1048 -1.64 36.92 -34.49
C PRO A 1048 -1.41 36.56 -35.96
N SER A 1049 -0.68 35.48 -36.17
CA SER A 1049 -0.27 35.00 -37.50
C SER A 1049 -0.47 33.49 -37.57
N ALA A 1050 -0.96 32.99 -38.71
CA ALA A 1050 -1.23 31.58 -38.94
C ALA A 1050 -0.94 31.23 -40.41
N VAL A 1051 -0.50 30.00 -40.69
CA VAL A 1051 -0.15 29.57 -42.05
C VAL A 1051 -1.08 28.47 -42.53
N VAL A 1052 -1.61 28.65 -43.75
CA VAL A 1052 -2.45 27.70 -44.45
C VAL A 1052 -1.69 27.15 -45.64
N ALA A 1053 -1.69 25.82 -45.81
CA ALA A 1053 -1.21 25.18 -47.02
C ALA A 1053 -2.35 25.10 -48.04
N VAL A 1054 -2.07 25.46 -49.28
CA VAL A 1054 -3.02 25.33 -50.40
C VAL A 1054 -2.36 24.56 -51.55
N PRO A 1055 -3.13 23.85 -52.38
CA PRO A 1055 -2.58 23.15 -53.54
C PRO A 1055 -1.84 24.09 -54.50
N ASP A 1056 -0.73 23.62 -55.06
CA ASP A 1056 0.08 24.31 -56.07
C ASP A 1056 0.47 23.33 -57.19
N ALA A 1057 0.19 23.70 -58.44
CA ALA A 1057 0.40 22.81 -59.59
C ALA A 1057 1.87 22.43 -59.86
N ARG A 1058 2.84 23.21 -59.36
CA ARG A 1058 4.28 22.99 -59.59
C ARG A 1058 4.97 22.38 -58.37
N LYS A 1059 4.61 22.81 -57.17
CA LYS A 1059 5.26 22.43 -55.91
C LYS A 1059 4.47 21.40 -55.10
N GLY A 1060 3.32 20.96 -55.58
CA GLY A 1060 2.36 20.14 -54.83
C GLY A 1060 1.52 21.02 -53.91
N GLU A 1061 2.16 21.69 -52.95
CA GLU A 1061 1.55 22.69 -52.07
C GLU A 1061 2.35 23.99 -52.04
N ARG A 1062 1.67 25.09 -51.71
CA ARG A 1062 2.29 26.39 -51.39
C ARG A 1062 1.70 26.96 -50.09
N LEU A 1063 2.47 27.81 -49.44
CA LEU A 1063 2.14 28.39 -48.14
C LEU A 1063 1.49 29.78 -48.28
N ILE A 1064 0.40 30.01 -47.57
CA ILE A 1064 -0.22 31.34 -47.39
C ILE A 1064 -0.12 31.72 -45.92
N LEU A 1065 0.56 32.82 -45.63
CA LEU A 1065 0.64 33.37 -44.27
C LEU A 1065 -0.47 34.39 -44.07
N VAL A 1066 -1.35 34.15 -43.11
CA VAL A 1066 -2.43 35.06 -42.72
C VAL A 1066 -2.05 35.77 -41.43
N THR A 1067 -2.12 37.10 -41.39
CA THR A 1067 -1.71 37.89 -40.23
C THR A 1067 -2.64 39.08 -39.98
N GLN A 1068 -2.68 39.57 -38.72
CA GLN A 1068 -3.34 40.84 -38.38
C GLN A 1068 -2.41 42.06 -38.50
N GLN A 1069 -1.16 41.87 -38.92
CA GLN A 1069 -0.22 42.96 -39.11
C GLN A 1069 -0.59 43.74 -40.39
N LYS A 1070 -0.99 45.01 -40.23
CA LYS A 1070 -1.58 45.83 -41.31
C LYS A 1070 -0.63 46.17 -42.46
N ASP A 1071 0.67 46.21 -42.21
CA ASP A 1071 1.73 46.57 -43.16
C ASP A 1071 2.62 45.36 -43.51
N ALA A 1072 2.18 44.15 -43.21
CA ALA A 1072 2.94 42.93 -43.48
C ALA A 1072 3.17 42.72 -44.98
N THR A 1073 4.43 42.69 -45.39
CA THR A 1073 4.82 42.40 -46.77
C THR A 1073 5.66 41.13 -46.87
N ARG A 1074 5.54 40.44 -48.02
CA ARG A 1074 6.35 39.25 -48.31
C ARG A 1074 7.85 39.56 -48.30
N SER A 1075 8.24 40.74 -48.76
CA SER A 1075 9.64 41.20 -48.79
C SER A 1075 10.24 41.30 -47.39
N GLN A 1076 9.51 41.85 -46.41
CA GLN A 1076 9.94 41.88 -45.01
C GLN A 1076 10.13 40.47 -44.46
N PHE A 1077 9.20 39.55 -44.75
CA PHE A 1077 9.31 38.17 -44.31
C PHE A 1077 10.51 37.45 -44.91
N ILE A 1078 10.78 37.64 -46.21
CA ILE A 1078 11.95 37.05 -46.89
C ILE A 1078 13.26 37.52 -46.25
N ALA A 1079 13.39 38.83 -46.03
CA ALA A 1079 14.60 39.41 -45.43
C ALA A 1079 14.85 38.80 -44.04
N PHE A 1080 13.80 38.71 -43.22
CA PHE A 1080 13.88 38.14 -41.87
C PHE A 1080 14.16 36.63 -41.87
N ALA A 1081 13.50 35.87 -42.75
CA ALA A 1081 13.70 34.43 -42.87
C ALA A 1081 15.15 34.09 -43.28
N ARG A 1082 15.74 34.87 -44.19
CA ARG A 1082 17.15 34.73 -44.59
C ARG A 1082 18.12 35.07 -43.47
N GLU A 1083 17.84 36.13 -42.70
CA GLU A 1083 18.62 36.49 -41.51
C GLU A 1083 18.64 35.35 -40.48
N ARG A 1084 17.56 34.59 -40.37
CA ARG A 1084 17.44 33.42 -39.49
C ARG A 1084 17.86 32.09 -40.14
N HIS A 1085 18.49 32.14 -41.32
CA HIS A 1085 18.93 30.96 -42.07
C HIS A 1085 17.80 29.93 -42.31
N ALA A 1086 16.55 30.38 -42.45
CA ALA A 1086 15.42 29.51 -42.75
C ALA A 1086 15.47 29.04 -44.22
N SER A 1087 14.95 27.83 -44.49
CA SER A 1087 14.88 27.29 -45.86
C SER A 1087 14.03 28.20 -46.77
N GLU A 1088 14.43 28.36 -48.03
CA GLU A 1088 13.66 29.10 -49.04
C GLU A 1088 12.25 28.49 -49.26
N LEU A 1089 12.06 27.20 -48.93
CA LEU A 1089 10.75 26.53 -48.98
C LEU A 1089 9.82 26.92 -47.82
N MET A 1090 10.35 27.52 -46.75
CA MET A 1090 9.56 28.07 -45.63
C MET A 1090 8.94 29.44 -45.93
N ILE A 1091 9.36 30.10 -47.01
CA ILE A 1091 8.88 31.43 -47.36
C ILE A 1091 7.45 31.33 -47.92
N PRO A 1092 6.45 31.98 -47.30
CA PRO A 1092 5.09 32.01 -47.81
C PRO A 1092 5.03 32.51 -49.25
N ALA A 1093 4.23 31.87 -50.10
CA ALA A 1093 3.98 32.33 -51.47
C ALA A 1093 3.17 33.64 -51.47
N GLU A 1094 2.27 33.80 -50.50
CA GLU A 1094 1.42 34.97 -50.33
C GLU A 1094 1.28 35.33 -48.84
N ILE A 1095 1.12 36.62 -48.55
CA ILE A 1095 0.76 37.12 -47.22
C ILE A 1095 -0.60 37.79 -47.32
N MET A 1096 -1.53 37.36 -46.47
CA MET A 1096 -2.91 37.84 -46.40
C MET A 1096 -3.15 38.55 -45.08
N ILE A 1097 -3.76 39.73 -45.14
CA ILE A 1097 -4.01 40.56 -43.97
C ILE A 1097 -5.49 40.43 -43.59
N LEU A 1098 -5.77 40.12 -42.32
CA LEU A 1098 -7.12 40.06 -41.76
C LEU A 1098 -7.30 41.04 -40.61
N ASP A 1099 -8.43 41.74 -40.57
CA ASP A 1099 -8.77 42.64 -39.46
C ASP A 1099 -8.96 41.89 -38.14
N LYS A 1100 -9.59 40.70 -38.18
CA LYS A 1100 -9.87 39.88 -37.00
C LYS A 1100 -9.55 38.40 -37.23
N MET A 1101 -8.63 37.86 -36.45
CA MET A 1101 -8.30 36.42 -36.48
C MET A 1101 -9.44 35.59 -35.83
N PRO A 1102 -9.94 34.52 -36.47
CA PRO A 1102 -10.87 33.59 -35.84
C PRO A 1102 -10.23 32.85 -34.67
N MET A 1103 -10.89 32.82 -33.50
CA MET A 1103 -10.36 32.20 -32.27
C MET A 1103 -11.37 31.23 -31.63
N LEU A 1104 -10.89 30.11 -31.10
CA LEU A 1104 -11.66 29.16 -30.29
C LEU A 1104 -11.83 29.66 -28.84
N GLY A 1105 -12.83 29.15 -28.11
CA GLY A 1105 -13.03 29.46 -26.69
C GLY A 1105 -11.88 29.06 -25.76
N SER A 1106 -10.95 28.23 -26.25
CA SER A 1106 -9.69 27.86 -25.59
C SER A 1106 -8.57 28.88 -25.78
N GLY A 1107 -8.78 29.94 -26.57
CA GLY A 1107 -7.79 30.97 -26.86
C GLY A 1107 -6.89 30.69 -28.07
N LYS A 1108 -7.10 29.58 -28.81
CA LYS A 1108 -6.32 29.22 -30.01
C LYS A 1108 -6.95 29.79 -31.29
N VAL A 1109 -6.15 29.96 -32.35
CA VAL A 1109 -6.67 30.27 -33.70
C VAL A 1109 -7.58 29.14 -34.19
N ASP A 1110 -8.77 29.47 -34.66
CA ASP A 1110 -9.68 28.52 -35.30
C ASP A 1110 -9.24 28.28 -36.75
N LEU A 1111 -8.33 27.32 -36.91
CA LEU A 1111 -7.73 26.97 -38.20
C LEU A 1111 -8.76 26.42 -39.21
N ILE A 1112 -9.87 25.86 -38.76
CA ILE A 1112 -10.90 25.34 -39.68
C ILE A 1112 -11.63 26.51 -40.33
N SER A 1113 -12.10 27.44 -39.50
CA SER A 1113 -12.73 28.69 -39.98
C SER A 1113 -11.75 29.52 -40.80
N LEU A 1114 -10.47 29.58 -40.40
CA LEU A 1114 -9.43 30.27 -41.16
C LEU A 1114 -9.16 29.61 -42.52
N ASN A 1115 -9.01 28.28 -42.58
CA ASN A 1115 -8.83 27.57 -43.85
C ASN A 1115 -10.01 27.81 -44.79
N LYS A 1116 -11.25 27.77 -44.26
CA LYS A 1116 -12.44 28.05 -45.05
C LYS A 1116 -12.42 29.47 -45.63
N LEU A 1117 -12.09 30.47 -44.82
CA LEU A 1117 -11.92 31.86 -45.25
C LEU A 1117 -10.86 32.03 -46.34
N VAL A 1118 -9.69 31.39 -46.17
CA VAL A 1118 -8.61 31.44 -47.15
C VAL A 1118 -9.05 30.78 -48.47
N GLN A 1119 -9.72 29.63 -48.40
CA GLN A 1119 -10.25 28.95 -49.59
C GLN A 1119 -11.31 29.78 -50.31
N GLU A 1120 -12.25 30.39 -49.58
CA GLU A 1120 -13.28 31.28 -50.14
C GLU A 1120 -12.66 32.51 -50.82
N GLN A 1121 -11.66 33.15 -50.20
CA GLN A 1121 -10.96 34.28 -50.82
C GLN A 1121 -10.08 33.87 -52.02
N MET A 1122 -9.50 32.68 -52.00
CA MET A 1122 -8.74 32.14 -53.14
C MET A 1122 -9.66 31.81 -54.31
N ALA A 1123 -10.84 31.22 -54.04
CA ALA A 1123 -11.87 30.98 -55.05
C ALA A 1123 -12.37 32.30 -55.67
N ALA A 1124 -12.49 33.37 -54.87
CA ALA A 1124 -12.84 34.70 -55.37
C ALA A 1124 -11.74 35.38 -56.22
N LYS A 1125 -10.46 34.94 -56.11
CA LYS A 1125 -9.32 35.45 -56.90
C LYS A 1125 -9.04 34.64 -58.17
N GLN A 1126 -9.63 33.47 -58.36
CA GLN A 1126 -9.54 32.73 -59.61
C GLN A 1126 -10.50 33.36 -60.64
N PRO A 1127 -10.02 33.90 -61.77
CA PRO A 1127 -10.93 34.27 -62.85
C PRO A 1127 -11.62 33.00 -63.35
N VAL A 1128 -12.95 33.06 -63.47
CA VAL A 1128 -13.74 32.02 -64.17
C VAL A 1128 -13.12 31.84 -65.55
N ALA A 1129 -12.48 30.70 -65.77
CA ALA A 1129 -12.03 30.31 -67.10
C ALA A 1129 -13.30 30.08 -67.95
N VAL A 1130 -13.48 30.94 -68.95
CA VAL A 1130 -14.38 30.70 -70.10
C VAL A 1130 -13.58 29.97 -71.16
#